data_AF-A0AAD9GBA3-F1
#
_entry.id   AF-A0AAD9GBA3-F1
#
_cell.length_a   1.000
_cell.length_b   1.000
_cell.length_c   1.000
_cell.angle_alpha   90.00
_cell.angle_beta   90.00
_cell.angle_gamma   90.00
#
_symmetry.space_group_name_H-M   'P 1'
#
loop_
_entity.id
_entity.type
_entity.pdbx_description
1 polymer ?
#
loop_
_entity_poly.entity_id
_entity_poly.type
_entity_poly.pdbx_seq_one_letter_code
_entity_poly.pdbx_strand_id
1 'polypeptide(L)'
;MKAFNAWRGGDGGAKASNDAVAELQQVILKKDLMILSLQTQLDAYKERFGSLPAEDLDKVAQFDAINESQEKRSRELCGDKKELAAESNAAMAGLNGEETKLQQDKKQPTPRIVTSPASTRFRVTSDMDETREKVLIRCSKNVVLDFVEDSPMFRRQLESFEESITGLRALLKELVAHSKEYAAAGRNFGEEETALADELIQRKHARAIFSTSCPELGSLSELFGDMHDTLAQVQSSRVSMLLGVESLLSRSIQQFSEKELLKEAGELRKEVTRLGDEYETLLGKLLSKSRQPGQQTNGTSTPTGGGEATGMMGLGSPALPMGSHSGAGENTITGTPPASTVLGGSNNNILGLDTGPVQNGSDKHQRALEREVVMIRRRFELARFDLVRYMNRIDCMKKFVLVECFNSILYAQLGHFHACHELVKSVEPTLRKRQEMMQISRKDFEQDELMWASQRELLDKRLLQDVEIVSLSYGNESPSPVAAGTLSVDTTISSDSFPSLELPVEVISTDTSSSRETVATTPGGVAKQGYLFVRNSMFPARSWKRRWFQIHAGKLFQTTSRGGSGKHPTESSLTLVCDLLLARVRELEGSSLPFCFEVIDANRAKLLLQAASARDMVEWIEASRRSTESALEKQSHRQEVHPEQQSVIDELTEANPCCADCGQEPAEWVSINIGCLLCIECSGIHRSLGVHESKVRSLALDSWDMSLLTLLRDELGNDVVNTVWEHTIPEGWTKPSPTTIRDEKARFIKAKYHFHGFAEPDVTLSALEDDDSVLKLELAKRFIAAASRGDLKELMWCLAHGMDVNVRAGEQNETALHVSASSGAASCCDYLVLNGASLTLTDKRGRLPYDAAKAGGFENIKLTLMQKMSLEQYQSS
;
A
#
# COMPACT_ATOMS: atom_id res chain seq x y z
N MET A 1 32.65 11.07 -19.01
CA MET A 1 32.70 9.92 -18.07
C MET A 1 33.85 8.98 -18.34
N LYS A 2 33.82 8.02 -19.28
CA LYS A 2 34.88 6.99 -19.42
C LYS A 2 36.32 7.55 -19.42
N ALA A 3 36.64 8.51 -20.29
CA ALA A 3 37.93 9.21 -20.34
C ALA A 3 38.35 9.88 -19.00
N PHE A 4 37.40 10.48 -18.28
CA PHE A 4 37.63 11.11 -16.98
C PHE A 4 37.93 10.07 -15.88
N ASN A 5 37.27 8.91 -15.93
CA ASN A 5 37.53 7.81 -15.00
C ASN A 5 38.90 7.16 -15.26
N ALA A 6 39.34 7.08 -16.53
CA ALA A 6 40.67 6.61 -16.89
C ALA A 6 41.77 7.56 -16.37
N TRP A 7 41.61 8.87 -16.54
CA TRP A 7 42.53 9.88 -15.98
C TRP A 7 42.63 9.81 -14.46
N ARG A 8 41.53 9.49 -13.76
CA ARG A 8 41.49 9.32 -12.29
C ARG A 8 42.08 7.98 -11.80
N GLY A 9 42.44 7.06 -12.70
CA GLY A 9 42.79 5.66 -12.40
C GLY A 9 44.24 5.40 -11.99
N GLY A 10 45.14 6.39 -12.04
CA GLY A 10 46.54 6.27 -11.62
C GLY A 10 47.47 5.59 -12.64
N ASP A 11 47.10 4.43 -13.18
CA ASP A 11 47.89 3.66 -14.15
C ASP A 11 47.79 4.24 -15.59
N GLY A 12 48.40 5.42 -15.80
CA GLY A 12 48.42 6.06 -17.11
C GLY A 12 49.25 7.34 -17.17
N GLY A 13 50.55 7.21 -17.45
CA GLY A 13 51.39 8.36 -17.82
C GLY A 13 50.89 9.08 -19.08
N ALA A 14 51.43 10.27 -19.37
CA ALA A 14 50.91 11.29 -20.30
C ALA A 14 50.28 10.81 -21.63
N LYS A 15 50.71 9.68 -22.20
CA LYS A 15 50.09 9.03 -23.36
C LYS A 15 48.58 8.77 -23.15
N ALA A 16 48.18 8.21 -22.01
CA ALA A 16 46.77 7.92 -21.71
C ALA A 16 45.92 9.19 -21.61
N SER A 17 46.51 10.31 -21.17
CA SER A 17 45.84 11.62 -21.18
C SER A 17 45.64 12.18 -22.59
N ASN A 18 46.57 11.93 -23.51
CA ASN A 18 46.43 12.36 -24.90
C ASN A 18 45.39 11.51 -25.65
N ASP A 19 45.38 10.20 -25.45
CA ASP A 19 44.39 9.29 -26.02
C ASP A 19 42.96 9.66 -25.53
N ALA A 20 42.81 9.98 -24.24
CA ALA A 20 41.57 10.47 -23.65
C ALA A 20 41.09 11.84 -24.22
N VAL A 21 42.03 12.74 -24.56
CA VAL A 21 41.72 14.01 -25.24
C VAL A 21 41.29 13.77 -26.70
N ALA A 22 41.93 12.83 -27.40
CA ALA A 22 41.56 12.45 -28.77
C ALA A 22 40.15 11.81 -28.83
N GLU A 23 39.77 10.96 -27.87
CA GLU A 23 38.39 10.46 -27.76
C GLU A 23 37.39 11.61 -27.54
N LEU A 24 37.69 12.55 -26.63
CA LEU A 24 36.84 13.72 -26.39
C LEU A 24 36.68 14.58 -27.65
N GLN A 25 37.75 14.80 -28.41
CA GLN A 25 37.70 15.52 -29.69
C GLN A 25 36.84 14.78 -30.73
N GLN A 26 36.91 13.44 -30.82
CA GLN A 26 36.00 12.67 -31.69
C GLN A 26 34.53 12.76 -31.25
N VAL A 27 34.24 12.77 -29.94
CA VAL A 27 32.87 12.91 -29.43
C VAL A 27 32.31 14.30 -29.72
N ILE A 28 33.12 15.36 -29.57
CA ILE A 28 32.75 16.73 -29.96
C ILE A 28 32.50 16.80 -31.47
N LEU A 29 33.42 16.29 -32.29
CA LEU A 29 33.27 16.29 -33.76
C LEU A 29 32.01 15.53 -34.22
N LYS A 30 31.66 14.40 -33.57
CA LYS A 30 30.41 13.67 -33.84
C LYS A 30 29.17 14.46 -33.43
N LYS A 31 29.18 15.14 -32.28
CA LYS A 31 28.10 16.03 -31.85
C LYS A 31 27.90 17.16 -32.87
N ASP A 32 28.98 17.80 -33.29
CA ASP A 32 28.91 18.96 -34.17
C ASP A 32 28.49 18.56 -35.60
N LEU A 33 28.93 17.39 -36.11
CA LEU A 33 28.39 16.77 -37.31
C LEU A 33 26.88 16.45 -37.21
N MET A 34 26.42 15.98 -36.04
CA MET A 34 25.00 15.68 -35.81
C MET A 34 24.16 16.96 -35.74
N ILE A 35 24.67 18.03 -35.14
CA ILE A 35 24.06 19.37 -35.16
C ILE A 35 23.96 19.90 -36.60
N LEU A 36 25.06 19.81 -37.37
CA LEU A 36 25.09 20.24 -38.78
C LEU A 36 24.09 19.44 -39.64
N SER A 37 23.95 18.14 -39.39
CA SER A 37 22.95 17.28 -40.06
C SER A 37 21.52 17.68 -39.69
N LEU A 38 21.25 18.01 -38.43
CA LEU A 38 19.92 18.46 -37.98
C LEU A 38 19.58 19.85 -38.53
N GLN A 39 20.56 20.75 -38.63
CA GLN A 39 20.40 22.05 -39.28
C GLN A 39 20.13 21.90 -40.78
N THR A 40 20.87 21.02 -41.46
CA THR A 40 20.63 20.69 -42.88
C THR A 40 19.22 20.12 -43.10
N GLN A 41 18.72 19.25 -42.21
CA GLN A 41 17.35 18.75 -42.26
C GLN A 41 16.31 19.83 -41.97
N LEU A 42 16.57 20.72 -41.01
CA LEU A 42 15.69 21.84 -40.66
C LEU A 42 15.60 22.87 -41.80
N ASP A 43 16.70 23.15 -42.48
CA ASP A 43 16.72 24.11 -43.59
C ASP A 43 16.11 23.51 -44.86
N ALA A 44 16.32 22.21 -45.14
CA ALA A 44 15.57 21.49 -46.17
C ALA A 44 14.06 21.41 -45.86
N TYR A 45 13.66 21.40 -44.58
CA TYR A 45 12.26 21.50 -44.17
C TYR A 45 11.69 22.90 -44.44
N LYS A 46 12.43 23.97 -44.07
CA LYS A 46 12.05 25.36 -44.37
C LYS A 46 11.97 25.65 -45.87
N GLU A 47 12.87 25.10 -46.68
CA GLU A 47 12.83 25.23 -48.14
C GLU A 47 11.60 24.53 -48.74
N ARG A 48 11.22 23.37 -48.18
CA ARG A 48 10.10 22.55 -48.68
C ARG A 48 8.72 23.02 -48.21
N PHE A 49 8.61 23.65 -47.04
CA PHE A 49 7.33 24.01 -46.41
C PHE A 49 7.20 25.51 -46.05
N GLY A 50 8.24 26.31 -46.31
CA GLY A 50 8.32 27.72 -45.91
C GLY A 50 8.79 27.91 -44.45
N SER A 51 9.14 29.14 -44.10
CA SER A 51 9.26 29.57 -42.71
C SER A 51 7.87 29.79 -42.11
N LEU A 52 7.61 29.20 -40.93
CA LEU A 52 6.38 29.46 -40.17
C LEU A 52 6.18 30.97 -39.94
N PRO A 53 4.98 31.53 -40.18
CA PRO A 53 4.70 32.93 -39.92
C PRO A 53 4.85 33.28 -38.44
N ALA A 54 5.49 34.41 -38.12
CA ALA A 54 5.60 34.90 -36.75
C ALA A 54 4.22 35.12 -36.08
N GLU A 55 3.21 35.45 -36.89
CA GLU A 55 1.82 35.64 -36.45
C GLU A 55 1.18 34.40 -35.82
N ASP A 56 1.72 33.19 -36.00
CA ASP A 56 1.23 31.97 -35.34
C ASP A 56 1.96 31.67 -34.01
N LEU A 57 3.13 32.28 -33.76
CA LEU A 57 3.80 32.20 -32.46
C LEU A 57 3.13 33.13 -31.42
N ASP A 58 2.75 34.34 -31.82
CA ASP A 58 2.04 35.28 -30.95
C ASP A 58 0.66 34.76 -30.49
N LYS A 59 0.01 33.92 -31.32
CA LYS A 59 -1.29 33.28 -30.97
C LYS A 59 -1.16 32.26 -29.84
N VAL A 60 0.00 31.60 -29.71
CA VAL A 60 0.27 30.69 -28.58
C VAL A 60 0.43 31.52 -27.29
N ALA A 61 1.24 32.58 -27.34
CA ALA A 61 1.45 33.47 -26.19
C ALA A 61 0.15 34.16 -25.70
N GLN A 62 -0.78 34.49 -26.61
CA GLN A 62 -2.10 35.01 -26.22
C GLN A 62 -3.00 33.97 -25.55
N PHE A 63 -2.81 32.67 -25.81
CA PHE A 63 -3.63 31.62 -25.21
C PHE A 63 -3.33 31.42 -23.72
N ASP A 64 -2.04 31.47 -23.34
CA ASP A 64 -1.61 31.38 -21.95
C ASP A 64 -2.10 32.56 -21.10
N ALA A 65 -2.02 33.79 -21.64
CA ALA A 65 -2.48 35.01 -20.98
C ALA A 65 -3.99 35.00 -20.68
N ILE A 66 -4.80 34.31 -21.50
CA ILE A 66 -6.24 34.16 -21.25
C ILE A 66 -6.49 33.22 -20.07
N ASN A 67 -5.72 32.14 -19.93
CA ASN A 67 -5.87 31.19 -18.81
C ASN A 67 -5.54 31.83 -17.45
N GLU A 68 -4.45 32.60 -17.33
CA GLU A 68 -4.13 33.33 -16.08
C GLU A 68 -5.29 34.25 -15.64
N SER A 69 -5.96 34.90 -16.61
CA SER A 69 -7.09 35.79 -16.33
C SER A 69 -8.32 35.05 -15.78
N GLN A 70 -8.56 33.80 -16.22
CA GLN A 70 -9.65 32.96 -15.72
C GLN A 70 -9.32 32.32 -14.37
N GLU A 71 -8.06 31.93 -14.12
CA GLU A 71 -7.65 31.44 -12.80
C GLU A 71 -7.85 32.50 -11.70
N LYS A 72 -7.45 33.76 -11.95
CA LYS A 72 -7.67 34.87 -11.00
C LYS A 72 -9.14 35.03 -10.63
N ARG A 73 -10.01 35.12 -11.64
CA ARG A 73 -11.46 35.27 -11.46
C ARG A 73 -12.10 34.06 -10.75
N SER A 74 -11.53 32.87 -10.94
CA SER A 74 -11.98 31.63 -10.27
C SER A 74 -11.56 31.57 -8.80
N ARG A 75 -10.41 32.17 -8.43
CA ARG A 75 -9.96 32.27 -7.03
C ARG A 75 -10.79 33.29 -6.25
N GLU A 76 -11.16 34.41 -6.86
CA GLU A 76 -12.05 35.42 -6.25
C GLU A 76 -13.45 34.84 -5.97
N LEU A 77 -14.07 34.17 -6.95
CA LEU A 77 -15.39 33.50 -6.81
C LEU A 77 -15.42 32.30 -5.84
N CYS A 78 -14.27 31.92 -5.28
CA CYS A 78 -14.16 30.86 -4.26
C CYS A 78 -14.15 31.40 -2.82
N GLY A 79 -13.93 32.70 -2.62
CA GLY A 79 -13.97 33.35 -1.30
C GLY A 79 -15.39 33.38 -0.73
N ASP A 80 -16.31 34.03 -1.44
CA ASP A 80 -17.67 34.36 -1.00
C ASP A 80 -18.56 33.14 -0.69
N LYS A 81 -18.13 31.92 -1.05
CA LYS A 81 -18.86 30.68 -0.76
C LYS A 81 -18.57 30.07 0.61
N LYS A 82 -17.62 30.62 1.39
CA LYS A 82 -17.38 30.16 2.77
C LYS A 82 -18.28 30.81 3.84
N GLU A 83 -19.01 31.87 3.51
CA GLU A 83 -19.85 32.61 4.46
C GLU A 83 -21.33 32.22 4.43
N LEU A 84 -21.72 31.32 3.51
CA LEU A 84 -23.12 30.86 3.29
C LEU A 84 -23.33 29.35 3.55
N ALA A 85 -22.40 28.70 4.24
CA ALA A 85 -22.43 27.25 4.52
C ALA A 85 -22.60 26.92 6.03
N ALA A 86 -23.10 27.86 6.83
CA ALA A 86 -23.27 27.72 8.29
C ALA A 86 -24.70 27.34 8.73
N GLU A 87 -25.69 27.39 7.83
CA GLU A 87 -27.09 27.06 8.12
C GLU A 87 -27.66 26.07 7.09
N SER A 88 -28.75 25.40 7.44
CA SER A 88 -29.48 24.42 6.62
C SER A 88 -28.72 23.11 6.26
N ASN A 89 -28.52 22.25 7.26
CA ASN A 89 -28.43 20.81 7.03
C ASN A 89 -29.12 20.01 8.16
N ALA A 90 -30.46 20.06 8.18
CA ALA A 90 -31.34 19.28 9.05
C ALA A 90 -32.62 18.90 8.29
N ALA A 91 -33.26 17.80 8.67
CA ALA A 91 -34.27 17.03 7.91
C ALA A 91 -33.67 16.29 6.68
N MET A 92 -33.64 14.95 6.63
CA MET A 92 -34.76 13.98 6.50
C MET A 92 -35.45 14.08 5.13
N ALA A 93 -35.21 13.19 4.16
CA ALA A 93 -35.53 11.75 4.06
C ALA A 93 -37.00 11.46 3.65
N GLY A 94 -37.20 10.76 2.51
CA GLY A 94 -38.52 10.28 2.08
C GLY A 94 -38.67 9.70 0.66
N LEU A 95 -38.93 8.38 0.59
CA LEU A 95 -39.91 7.67 -0.25
C LEU A 95 -39.92 7.74 -1.81
N ASN A 96 -39.62 6.57 -2.42
CA ASN A 96 -40.32 5.77 -3.45
C ASN A 96 -41.45 6.37 -4.36
N GLY A 97 -41.53 5.90 -5.63
CA GLY A 97 -42.83 5.67 -6.31
C GLY A 97 -42.86 5.63 -7.87
N GLU A 98 -43.29 4.48 -8.43
CA GLU A 98 -44.08 4.21 -9.69
C GLU A 98 -43.92 5.09 -10.97
N GLU A 99 -43.61 4.53 -12.16
CA GLU A 99 -44.46 3.79 -13.15
C GLU A 99 -45.48 4.60 -13.99
N THR A 100 -45.37 4.58 -15.33
CA THR A 100 -46.44 4.20 -16.32
C THR A 100 -46.01 4.34 -17.81
N LYS A 101 -46.93 4.07 -18.78
CA LYS A 101 -46.69 3.80 -20.23
C LYS A 101 -47.42 4.80 -21.18
N LEU A 102 -47.29 4.52 -22.49
CA LEU A 102 -48.09 4.95 -23.68
C LEU A 102 -47.61 6.17 -24.50
N GLN A 103 -48.00 6.37 -25.78
CA GLN A 103 -48.10 5.45 -26.96
C GLN A 103 -48.34 6.26 -28.26
N GLN A 104 -47.79 5.79 -29.40
CA GLN A 104 -48.27 5.98 -30.80
C GLN A 104 -48.12 7.32 -31.60
N ASP A 105 -47.67 7.12 -32.85
CA ASP A 105 -48.15 7.69 -34.15
C ASP A 105 -47.58 8.97 -34.83
N LYS A 106 -46.93 8.72 -35.99
CA LYS A 106 -46.96 9.45 -37.30
C LYS A 106 -46.73 10.98 -37.37
N LYS A 107 -45.57 11.38 -37.92
CA LYS A 107 -45.43 11.93 -39.32
C LYS A 107 -43.99 12.33 -39.71
N GLN A 108 -43.67 12.11 -40.99
CA GLN A 108 -42.62 12.80 -41.77
C GLN A 108 -43.29 13.88 -42.64
N PRO A 109 -42.62 14.97 -43.08
CA PRO A 109 -41.68 14.88 -44.23
C PRO A 109 -40.49 15.88 -44.27
N THR A 110 -39.52 15.60 -45.14
CA THR A 110 -38.37 16.47 -45.47
C THR A 110 -38.48 17.17 -46.83
N PRO A 111 -38.16 18.47 -46.91
CA PRO A 111 -37.75 19.12 -48.17
C PRO A 111 -36.52 20.08 -48.02
N ARG A 112 -35.75 20.48 -49.06
CA ARG A 112 -35.54 19.99 -50.45
C ARG A 112 -34.41 20.79 -51.17
N ILE A 113 -33.54 20.09 -51.92
CA ILE A 113 -32.87 20.56 -53.19
C ILE A 113 -31.88 21.77 -52.95
N VAL A 114 -30.98 22.32 -53.79
CA VAL A 114 -30.54 22.37 -55.22
C VAL A 114 -28.97 22.27 -55.26
N THR A 115 -28.19 22.22 -56.36
CA THR A 115 -28.37 22.26 -57.83
C THR A 115 -27.57 21.13 -58.53
N SER A 116 -27.88 20.88 -59.81
CA SER A 116 -27.12 20.05 -60.77
C SER A 116 -26.96 20.83 -62.10
N PRO A 117 -26.13 20.42 -63.09
CA PRO A 117 -26.57 19.53 -64.21
C PRO A 117 -25.52 18.44 -64.56
N ALA A 118 -25.66 17.48 -65.50
CA ALA A 118 -26.74 16.95 -66.36
C ALA A 118 -26.33 15.47 -66.72
N SER A 119 -27.22 14.46 -66.79
CA SER A 119 -28.13 14.06 -67.91
C SER A 119 -27.38 13.58 -69.19
N THR A 120 -27.77 12.52 -69.95
CA THR A 120 -29.10 11.91 -70.17
C THR A 120 -29.01 10.46 -70.76
N ARG A 121 -29.79 9.49 -70.21
CA ARG A 121 -30.67 8.41 -70.82
C ARG A 121 -30.35 7.74 -72.20
N PHE A 122 -30.89 6.57 -72.64
CA PHE A 122 -31.95 5.64 -72.14
C PHE A 122 -31.98 4.23 -72.82
N ARG A 123 -32.61 3.27 -72.12
CA ARG A 123 -33.45 2.12 -72.58
C ARG A 123 -32.90 0.94 -73.42
N VAL A 124 -33.71 -0.14 -73.37
CA VAL A 124 -33.59 -1.47 -74.00
C VAL A 124 -34.87 -1.77 -74.77
N THR A 125 -34.78 -2.52 -75.86
CA THR A 125 -35.86 -3.33 -76.47
C THR A 125 -35.29 -4.66 -76.98
N SER A 126 -36.13 -5.69 -77.03
CA SER A 126 -35.82 -7.02 -77.59
C SER A 126 -36.09 -7.09 -79.09
N ASP A 127 -35.43 -8.01 -79.80
CA ASP A 127 -36.12 -8.91 -80.75
C ASP A 127 -35.25 -10.14 -81.08
N MET A 128 -35.80 -11.10 -81.82
CA MET A 128 -35.22 -12.42 -82.07
C MET A 128 -34.48 -12.52 -83.41
N ASP A 129 -33.39 -13.29 -83.47
CA ASP A 129 -33.04 -14.09 -84.64
C ASP A 129 -32.10 -15.27 -84.28
N GLU A 130 -32.17 -16.36 -85.04
CA GLU A 130 -31.24 -17.50 -84.98
C GLU A 130 -30.31 -17.48 -86.20
N THR A 131 -28.99 -17.40 -86.02
CA THR A 131 -28.05 -18.14 -86.89
C THR A 131 -26.61 -18.14 -86.40
N ARG A 132 -25.97 -19.32 -86.42
CA ARG A 132 -24.51 -19.54 -86.33
C ARG A 132 -23.79 -18.82 -85.17
N GLU A 133 -23.86 -19.44 -84.01
CA GLU A 133 -22.95 -19.17 -82.88
C GLU A 133 -21.48 -19.37 -83.30
N LYS A 134 -20.79 -18.29 -83.66
CA LYS A 134 -19.33 -18.24 -83.64
C LYS A 134 -18.91 -18.34 -82.17
N VAL A 135 -18.10 -19.35 -81.82
CA VAL A 135 -17.59 -19.54 -80.45
C VAL A 135 -16.96 -18.24 -79.96
N LEU A 136 -17.65 -17.56 -79.05
CA LEU A 136 -17.28 -16.22 -78.62
C LEU A 136 -16.07 -16.29 -77.69
N ILE A 137 -14.90 -15.91 -78.18
CA ILE A 137 -13.66 -15.88 -77.39
C ILE A 137 -13.82 -14.86 -76.26
N ARG A 138 -14.16 -15.37 -75.06
CA ARG A 138 -14.32 -14.55 -73.85
C ARG A 138 -12.95 -14.13 -73.31
N CYS A 139 -12.42 -13.03 -73.84
CA CYS A 139 -11.27 -12.36 -73.26
C CYS A 139 -11.54 -11.97 -71.80
N SER A 140 -10.61 -12.28 -70.90
CA SER A 140 -10.69 -11.98 -69.47
C SER A 140 -9.45 -11.19 -69.05
N LYS A 141 -9.64 -10.16 -68.22
CA LYS A 141 -8.57 -9.27 -67.72
C LYS A 141 -7.48 -9.99 -66.90
N ASN A 142 -7.72 -11.26 -66.57
CA ASN A 142 -6.88 -12.10 -65.71
C ASN A 142 -6.13 -13.20 -66.51
N VAL A 143 -6.12 -13.11 -67.85
CA VAL A 143 -5.29 -13.96 -68.71
C VAL A 143 -4.01 -13.20 -69.07
N VAL A 144 -2.88 -13.83 -68.78
CA VAL A 144 -1.50 -13.34 -69.00
C VAL A 144 -0.75 -14.28 -69.95
N LEU A 145 -1.09 -15.57 -69.95
CA LEU A 145 -0.62 -16.56 -70.92
C LEU A 145 -1.82 -17.10 -71.72
N ASP A 146 -1.85 -16.83 -73.02
CA ASP A 146 -2.92 -17.28 -73.91
C ASP A 146 -2.83 -18.78 -74.22
N PHE A 147 -3.98 -19.45 -74.33
CA PHE A 147 -4.04 -20.82 -74.85
C PHE A 147 -4.15 -20.78 -76.38
N VAL A 148 -3.01 -20.99 -77.03
CA VAL A 148 -2.86 -21.02 -78.50
C VAL A 148 -2.34 -22.37 -78.99
N GLU A 149 -2.15 -22.54 -80.30
CA GLU A 149 -1.46 -23.70 -80.88
C GLU A 149 -0.05 -23.87 -80.29
N ASP A 150 0.45 -25.11 -80.28
CA ASP A 150 1.70 -25.48 -79.59
C ASP A 150 2.97 -25.05 -80.34
N SER A 151 3.08 -23.75 -80.59
CA SER A 151 4.18 -23.13 -81.30
C SER A 151 5.45 -23.00 -80.43
N PRO A 152 6.65 -22.94 -81.03
CA PRO A 152 7.88 -22.62 -80.30
C PRO A 152 7.85 -21.27 -79.57
N MET A 153 7.00 -20.32 -80.00
CA MET A 153 6.80 -19.05 -79.31
C MET A 153 5.96 -19.21 -78.04
N PHE A 154 4.86 -19.98 -78.11
CA PHE A 154 4.06 -20.34 -76.93
C PHE A 154 4.90 -21.09 -75.88
N ARG A 155 5.70 -22.08 -76.31
CA ARG A 155 6.56 -22.83 -75.38
C ARG A 155 7.56 -21.93 -74.65
N ARG A 156 8.20 -20.98 -75.35
CA ARG A 156 9.08 -19.96 -74.73
C ARG A 156 8.36 -19.04 -73.75
N GLN A 157 7.12 -18.64 -74.04
CA GLN A 157 6.32 -17.82 -73.12
C GLN A 157 5.98 -18.59 -71.84
N LEU A 158 5.66 -19.88 -71.95
CA LEU A 158 5.44 -20.77 -70.81
C LEU A 158 6.73 -20.96 -69.99
N GLU A 159 7.87 -21.26 -70.64
CA GLU A 159 9.18 -21.42 -69.99
C GLU A 159 9.58 -20.17 -69.18
N SER A 160 9.48 -18.98 -69.78
CA SER A 160 9.77 -17.71 -69.11
C SER A 160 8.84 -17.44 -67.90
N PHE A 161 7.60 -17.91 -67.96
CA PHE A 161 6.66 -17.80 -66.85
C PHE A 161 6.96 -18.79 -65.71
N GLU A 162 7.41 -20.01 -66.04
CA GLU A 162 7.92 -20.99 -65.05
C GLU A 162 9.19 -20.50 -64.34
N GLU A 163 10.11 -19.87 -65.07
CA GLU A 163 11.29 -19.21 -64.49
C GLU A 163 10.89 -18.09 -63.53
N SER A 164 9.91 -17.24 -63.92
CA SER A 164 9.39 -16.16 -63.08
C SER A 164 8.78 -16.67 -61.77
N ILE A 165 7.99 -17.76 -61.82
CA ILE A 165 7.45 -18.42 -60.61
C ILE A 165 8.57 -19.01 -59.75
N THR A 166 9.60 -19.60 -60.36
CA THR A 166 10.72 -20.21 -59.66
C THR A 166 11.55 -19.16 -58.91
N GLY A 167 11.84 -18.02 -59.55
CA GLY A 167 12.50 -16.87 -58.94
C GLY A 167 11.68 -16.26 -57.80
N LEU A 168 10.37 -16.05 -58.01
CA LEU A 168 9.47 -15.59 -56.95
C LEU A 168 9.49 -16.54 -55.75
N ARG A 169 9.43 -17.86 -55.96
CA ARG A 169 9.47 -18.85 -54.88
C ARG A 169 10.78 -18.82 -54.07
N ALA A 170 11.91 -18.45 -54.68
CA ALA A 170 13.17 -18.25 -53.95
C ALA A 170 13.09 -17.03 -53.02
N LEU A 171 12.68 -15.87 -53.55
CA LEU A 171 12.51 -14.62 -52.79
C LEU A 171 11.50 -14.79 -51.64
N LEU A 172 10.40 -15.52 -51.86
CA LEU A 172 9.41 -15.79 -50.82
C LEU A 172 9.95 -16.68 -49.69
N LYS A 173 10.92 -17.57 -49.95
CA LYS A 173 11.59 -18.34 -48.89
C LYS A 173 12.53 -17.48 -48.06
N GLU A 174 13.29 -16.59 -48.70
CA GLU A 174 14.19 -15.63 -48.06
C GLU A 174 13.41 -14.68 -47.13
N LEU A 175 12.28 -14.15 -47.61
CA LEU A 175 11.34 -13.36 -46.80
C LEU A 175 10.76 -14.15 -45.60
N VAL A 176 10.49 -15.44 -45.76
CA VAL A 176 10.05 -16.32 -44.65
C VAL A 176 11.18 -16.61 -43.65
N ALA A 177 12.45 -16.61 -44.07
CA ALA A 177 13.59 -16.72 -43.16
C ALA A 177 13.77 -15.43 -42.34
N HIS A 178 13.93 -14.29 -43.00
CA HIS A 178 14.15 -13.00 -42.33
C HIS A 178 12.99 -12.57 -41.42
N SER A 179 11.75 -12.91 -41.75
CA SER A 179 10.60 -12.64 -40.86
C SER A 179 10.61 -13.49 -39.58
N LYS A 180 11.15 -14.72 -39.62
CA LYS A 180 11.35 -15.56 -38.42
C LYS A 180 12.56 -15.09 -37.60
N GLU A 181 13.62 -14.63 -38.25
CA GLU A 181 14.78 -14.00 -37.59
C GLU A 181 14.37 -12.72 -36.85
N TYR A 182 13.59 -11.84 -37.50
CA TYR A 182 12.99 -10.66 -36.88
C TYR A 182 12.11 -11.01 -35.66
N ALA A 183 11.27 -12.05 -35.77
CA ALA A 183 10.43 -12.50 -34.66
C ALA A 183 11.25 -13.09 -33.49
N ALA A 184 12.35 -13.79 -33.78
CA ALA A 184 13.27 -14.30 -32.75
C ALA A 184 14.01 -13.15 -32.04
N ALA A 185 14.56 -12.19 -32.78
CA ALA A 185 15.26 -11.04 -32.21
C ALA A 185 14.32 -10.17 -31.35
N GLY A 186 13.08 -9.95 -31.80
CA GLY A 186 12.07 -9.21 -31.04
C GLY A 186 11.62 -9.90 -29.76
N ARG A 187 11.62 -11.25 -29.71
CA ARG A 187 11.39 -12.01 -28.47
C ARG A 187 12.56 -11.87 -27.50
N ASN A 188 13.80 -12.09 -27.95
CA ASN A 188 14.98 -11.98 -27.10
C ASN A 188 15.11 -10.59 -26.48
N PHE A 189 14.81 -9.51 -27.24
CA PHE A 189 14.78 -8.15 -26.68
C PHE A 189 13.78 -8.03 -25.53
N GLY A 190 12.59 -8.62 -25.69
CA GLY A 190 11.53 -8.60 -24.69
C GLY A 190 11.79 -9.48 -23.46
N GLU A 191 12.55 -10.57 -23.62
CA GLU A 191 13.00 -11.42 -22.52
C GLU A 191 14.01 -10.67 -21.62
N GLU A 192 14.97 -9.95 -22.22
CA GLU A 192 15.91 -9.05 -21.51
C GLU A 192 15.17 -7.87 -20.85
N GLU A 193 14.17 -7.28 -21.52
CA GLU A 193 13.33 -6.20 -20.97
C GLU A 193 12.51 -6.68 -19.76
N THR A 194 12.05 -7.93 -19.77
CA THR A 194 11.35 -8.57 -18.64
C THR A 194 12.31 -8.83 -17.48
N ALA A 195 13.51 -9.36 -17.75
CA ALA A 195 14.53 -9.60 -16.72
C ALA A 195 14.97 -8.32 -16.00
N LEU A 196 15.06 -7.20 -16.73
CA LEU A 196 15.29 -5.88 -16.15
C LEU A 196 14.14 -5.45 -15.24
N ALA A 197 12.89 -5.64 -15.66
CA ALA A 197 11.70 -5.32 -14.86
C ALA A 197 11.65 -6.12 -13.55
N ASP A 198 11.96 -7.43 -13.60
CA ASP A 198 12.07 -8.31 -12.44
C ASP A 198 13.14 -7.83 -11.44
N GLU A 199 14.34 -7.44 -11.91
CA GLU A 199 15.42 -7.05 -11.00
C GLU A 199 15.14 -5.74 -10.23
N LEU A 200 14.31 -4.85 -10.78
CA LEU A 200 13.87 -3.63 -10.09
C LEU A 200 13.05 -3.95 -8.84
N ILE A 201 12.19 -4.98 -8.89
CA ILE A 201 11.32 -5.38 -7.77
C ILE A 201 12.06 -6.26 -6.75
N GLN A 202 12.93 -7.18 -7.19
CA GLN A 202 13.49 -8.23 -6.32
C GLN A 202 14.55 -7.77 -5.29
N ARG A 203 14.94 -6.48 -5.27
CA ARG A 203 16.07 -6.00 -4.47
C ARG A 203 15.74 -5.85 -2.97
N LYS A 204 16.25 -6.81 -2.19
CA LYS A 204 16.34 -6.84 -0.71
C LYS A 204 16.91 -5.57 -0.04
N HIS A 205 17.43 -4.62 -0.82
CA HIS A 205 17.99 -3.35 -0.36
C HIS A 205 16.96 -2.20 -0.31
N ALA A 206 15.76 -2.35 -0.88
CA ALA A 206 14.76 -1.27 -0.88
C ALA A 206 14.41 -0.74 0.53
N ARG A 207 14.36 -1.62 1.53
CA ARG A 207 14.17 -1.28 2.96
C ARG A 207 15.43 -0.73 3.68
N ALA A 208 16.60 -0.75 3.04
CA ALA A 208 17.88 -0.48 3.68
C ALA A 208 18.57 0.79 3.19
N ILE A 209 18.17 1.34 2.04
CA ILE A 209 18.79 2.55 1.47
C ILE A 209 18.00 3.82 1.80
N PHE A 210 16.67 3.73 1.98
CA PHE A 210 15.81 4.90 2.23
C PHE A 210 14.86 4.70 3.41
N SER A 211 15.10 5.48 4.47
CA SER A 211 14.12 5.77 5.52
C SER A 211 13.71 7.24 5.42
N THR A 212 12.41 7.48 5.24
CA THR A 212 11.68 8.75 5.49
C THR A 212 12.12 10.04 4.76
N SER A 213 13.27 10.13 4.10
CA SER A 213 13.65 11.32 3.34
C SER A 213 12.81 11.49 2.07
N CYS A 214 12.15 12.64 1.93
CA CYS A 214 11.35 13.07 0.77
C CYS A 214 10.15 12.17 0.41
N PRO A 215 9.13 12.04 1.29
CA PRO A 215 7.92 11.26 1.02
C PRO A 215 7.13 11.74 -0.22
N GLU A 216 7.32 12.98 -0.65
CA GLU A 216 6.68 13.60 -1.83
C GLU A 216 7.08 12.89 -3.14
N LEU A 217 8.26 12.26 -3.18
CA LEU A 217 8.72 11.49 -4.33
C LEU A 217 8.08 10.08 -4.41
N GLY A 218 7.35 9.66 -3.38
CA GLY A 218 6.83 8.31 -3.21
C GLY A 218 7.92 7.32 -2.78
N SER A 219 7.52 6.08 -2.49
CA SER A 219 8.48 5.02 -2.20
C SER A 219 9.14 4.51 -3.49
N LEU A 220 10.39 4.04 -3.38
CA LEU A 220 11.02 3.32 -4.50
C LEU A 220 10.26 2.04 -4.88
N SER A 221 9.44 1.47 -3.98
CA SER A 221 8.61 0.31 -4.30
C SER A 221 7.51 0.65 -5.30
N GLU A 222 6.91 1.84 -5.19
CA GLU A 222 5.91 2.33 -6.15
C GLU A 222 6.59 2.73 -7.48
N LEU A 223 7.74 3.41 -7.41
CA LEU A 223 8.48 3.81 -8.62
C LEU A 223 8.98 2.59 -9.44
N PHE A 224 9.47 1.55 -8.77
CA PHE A 224 9.87 0.31 -9.44
C PHE A 224 8.67 -0.52 -9.92
N GLY A 225 7.54 -0.48 -9.21
CA GLY A 225 6.27 -1.06 -9.67
C GLY A 225 5.77 -0.41 -10.97
N ASP A 226 5.63 0.92 -11.00
CA ASP A 226 5.20 1.66 -12.19
C ASP A 226 6.12 1.39 -13.40
N MET A 227 7.44 1.31 -13.17
CA MET A 227 8.41 1.02 -14.22
C MET A 227 8.30 -0.43 -14.73
N HIS A 228 8.16 -1.41 -13.83
CA HIS A 228 7.92 -2.81 -14.18
C HIS A 228 6.63 -2.97 -15.00
N ASP A 229 5.51 -2.43 -14.51
CA ASP A 229 4.20 -2.57 -15.14
C ASP A 229 4.14 -1.89 -16.51
N THR A 230 4.89 -0.80 -16.71
CA THR A 230 5.06 -0.16 -18.01
C THR A 230 5.83 -1.07 -18.98
N LEU A 231 6.99 -1.61 -18.56
CA LEU A 231 7.81 -2.50 -19.40
C LEU A 231 7.07 -3.79 -19.76
N ALA A 232 6.39 -4.42 -18.79
CA ALA A 232 5.61 -5.63 -18.99
C ALA A 232 4.47 -5.45 -20.02
N GLN A 233 3.81 -4.28 -20.03
CA GLN A 233 2.78 -3.96 -21.02
C GLN A 233 3.35 -3.72 -22.42
N VAL A 234 4.48 -3.03 -22.54
CA VAL A 234 5.20 -2.87 -23.83
C VAL A 234 5.60 -4.23 -24.39
N GLN A 235 6.12 -5.13 -23.55
CA GLN A 235 6.48 -6.50 -23.93
C GLN A 235 5.26 -7.35 -24.35
N SER A 236 4.16 -7.31 -23.60
CA SER A 236 2.91 -8.01 -23.97
C SER A 236 2.38 -7.57 -25.35
N SER A 237 2.42 -6.26 -25.62
CA SER A 237 2.10 -5.68 -26.91
C SER A 237 3.06 -6.16 -28.02
N ARG A 238 4.36 -6.20 -27.73
CA ARG A 238 5.40 -6.69 -28.67
C ARG A 238 5.21 -8.15 -29.03
N VAL A 239 5.02 -9.04 -28.05
CA VAL A 239 4.77 -10.48 -28.27
C VAL A 239 3.56 -10.70 -29.18
N SER A 240 2.48 -9.94 -28.96
CA SER A 240 1.27 -9.98 -29.79
C SER A 240 1.55 -9.60 -31.26
N MET A 241 2.35 -8.55 -31.50
CA MET A 241 2.79 -8.15 -32.84
C MET A 241 3.64 -9.23 -33.53
N LEU A 242 4.60 -9.82 -32.83
CA LEU A 242 5.52 -10.81 -33.40
C LEU A 242 4.81 -12.13 -33.75
N LEU A 243 3.83 -12.54 -32.93
CA LEU A 243 2.91 -13.64 -33.26
C LEU A 243 2.10 -13.31 -34.52
N GLY A 244 1.70 -12.05 -34.71
CA GLY A 244 1.10 -11.55 -35.96
C GLY A 244 2.01 -11.74 -37.17
N VAL A 245 3.29 -11.37 -37.08
CA VAL A 245 4.28 -11.56 -38.17
C VAL A 245 4.45 -13.05 -38.52
N GLU A 246 4.67 -13.92 -37.53
CA GLU A 246 4.88 -15.35 -37.77
C GLU A 246 3.64 -16.05 -38.32
N SER A 247 2.44 -15.65 -37.88
CA SER A 247 1.18 -16.29 -38.26
C SER A 247 0.57 -15.76 -39.56
N LEU A 248 0.64 -14.44 -39.82
CA LEU A 248 -0.02 -13.79 -40.95
C LEU A 248 0.90 -13.57 -42.15
N LEU A 249 2.21 -13.45 -41.97
CA LEU A 249 3.20 -13.44 -43.07
C LEU A 249 3.92 -14.77 -43.18
N SER A 250 4.73 -15.14 -42.18
CA SER A 250 5.72 -16.23 -42.36
C SER A 250 5.04 -17.57 -42.67
N ARG A 251 3.95 -17.89 -41.97
CA ARG A 251 3.15 -19.10 -42.21
C ARG A 251 2.36 -19.03 -43.53
N SER A 252 1.73 -17.90 -43.83
CA SER A 252 0.92 -17.71 -45.04
C SER A 252 1.76 -17.81 -46.32
N ILE A 253 2.91 -17.13 -46.36
CA ILE A 253 3.84 -17.19 -47.49
C ILE A 253 4.50 -18.57 -47.59
N GLN A 254 4.81 -19.22 -46.46
CA GLN A 254 5.31 -20.60 -46.49
C GLN A 254 4.27 -21.55 -47.10
N GLN A 255 3.00 -21.48 -46.69
CA GLN A 255 1.92 -22.28 -47.28
C GLN A 255 1.77 -22.02 -48.78
N PHE A 256 1.75 -20.76 -49.23
CA PHE A 256 1.66 -20.43 -50.66
C PHE A 256 2.86 -20.96 -51.47
N SER A 257 4.09 -20.76 -50.98
CA SER A 257 5.33 -21.12 -51.69
C SER A 257 5.69 -22.62 -51.66
N GLU A 258 5.13 -23.39 -50.72
CA GLU A 258 5.32 -24.84 -50.62
C GLU A 258 4.16 -25.65 -51.23
N LYS A 259 2.91 -25.19 -51.07
CA LYS A 259 1.73 -25.92 -51.57
C LYS A 259 1.31 -25.46 -52.96
N GLU A 260 1.01 -24.16 -53.12
CA GLU A 260 0.38 -23.62 -54.33
C GLU A 260 1.37 -23.28 -55.45
N LEU A 261 2.67 -23.06 -55.18
CA LEU A 261 3.68 -22.79 -56.23
C LEU A 261 4.45 -24.03 -56.72
N LEU A 262 4.34 -25.17 -56.05
CA LEU A 262 5.34 -26.25 -56.14
C LEU A 262 4.76 -27.55 -56.69
N LYS A 263 3.71 -28.07 -56.04
CA LYS A 263 3.26 -29.44 -56.24
C LYS A 263 2.40 -29.61 -57.49
N GLU A 264 1.42 -28.73 -57.70
CA GLU A 264 0.47 -28.84 -58.81
C GLU A 264 1.12 -28.43 -60.15
N ALA A 265 1.92 -27.35 -60.14
CA ALA A 265 2.77 -26.94 -61.27
C ALA A 265 3.62 -28.08 -61.85
N GLY A 266 4.39 -28.74 -60.97
CA GLY A 266 5.36 -29.76 -61.36
C GLY A 266 4.73 -31.02 -61.94
N GLU A 267 3.59 -31.47 -61.40
CA GLU A 267 2.88 -32.64 -61.94
C GLU A 267 2.15 -32.33 -63.24
N LEU A 268 1.53 -31.15 -63.38
CA LEU A 268 0.93 -30.70 -64.65
C LEU A 268 1.98 -30.61 -65.76
N ARG A 269 3.15 -30.03 -65.47
CA ARG A 269 4.28 -29.95 -66.41
C ARG A 269 4.74 -31.34 -66.88
N LYS A 270 4.93 -32.29 -65.95
CA LYS A 270 5.31 -33.67 -66.27
C LYS A 270 4.30 -34.35 -67.19
N GLU A 271 3.00 -34.25 -66.89
CA GLU A 271 1.96 -34.88 -67.72
C GLU A 271 1.86 -34.21 -69.11
N VAL A 272 2.03 -32.89 -69.21
CA VAL A 272 2.14 -32.20 -70.52
C VAL A 272 3.33 -32.71 -71.34
N THR A 273 4.53 -32.79 -70.75
CA THR A 273 5.72 -33.34 -71.44
C THR A 273 5.48 -34.78 -71.87
N ARG A 274 5.05 -35.64 -70.94
CA ARG A 274 4.83 -37.07 -71.17
C ARG A 274 3.78 -37.34 -72.26
N LEU A 275 2.70 -36.57 -72.30
CA LEU A 275 1.66 -36.65 -73.33
C LEU A 275 2.11 -36.09 -74.68
N GLY A 276 2.97 -35.07 -74.68
CA GLY A 276 3.57 -34.50 -75.89
C GLY A 276 4.49 -35.51 -76.58
N ASP A 277 5.39 -36.13 -75.82
CA ASP A 277 6.31 -37.17 -76.33
C ASP A 277 5.54 -38.39 -76.85
N GLU A 278 4.46 -38.78 -76.15
CA GLU A 278 3.56 -39.87 -76.56
C GLU A 278 2.80 -39.52 -77.86
N TYR A 279 2.32 -38.27 -77.99
CA TYR A 279 1.65 -37.76 -79.19
C TYR A 279 2.59 -37.68 -80.40
N GLU A 280 3.77 -37.07 -80.28
CA GLU A 280 4.77 -36.99 -81.36
C GLU A 280 5.24 -38.39 -81.79
N THR A 281 5.43 -39.31 -80.84
CA THR A 281 5.77 -40.71 -81.15
C THR A 281 4.69 -41.41 -81.95
N LEU A 282 3.41 -41.21 -81.63
CA LEU A 282 2.28 -41.80 -82.35
C LEU A 282 2.02 -41.12 -83.70
N LEU A 283 2.20 -39.80 -83.77
CA LEU A 283 2.09 -39.01 -85.00
C LEU A 283 3.20 -39.39 -86.00
N GLY A 284 4.44 -39.55 -85.55
CA GLY A 284 5.55 -40.05 -86.36
C GLY A 284 5.30 -41.46 -86.91
N LYS A 285 4.72 -42.37 -86.11
CA LYS A 285 4.28 -43.71 -86.55
C LYS A 285 3.12 -43.66 -87.57
N LEU A 286 2.31 -42.61 -87.54
CA LEU A 286 1.20 -42.42 -88.47
C LEU A 286 1.69 -41.84 -89.81
N LEU A 287 2.55 -40.82 -89.78
CA LEU A 287 3.07 -40.11 -90.95
C LEU A 287 4.15 -40.88 -91.72
N SER A 288 4.91 -41.77 -91.06
CA SER A 288 5.92 -42.62 -91.71
C SER A 288 5.33 -43.72 -92.62
N LYS A 289 4.01 -43.95 -92.56
CA LYS A 289 3.32 -44.88 -93.46
C LYS A 289 2.98 -44.18 -94.78
N SER A 290 3.76 -44.49 -95.82
CA SER A 290 3.65 -43.84 -97.13
C SER A 290 2.24 -43.94 -97.74
N ARG A 291 1.70 -42.78 -98.12
CA ARG A 291 0.42 -42.63 -98.83
C ARG A 291 0.65 -42.87 -100.32
N GLN A 292 0.34 -44.08 -100.82
CA GLN A 292 0.53 -44.39 -102.24
C GLN A 292 -0.31 -43.44 -103.13
N PRO A 293 0.28 -42.79 -104.15
CA PRO A 293 -0.43 -41.88 -105.02
C PRO A 293 -1.05 -42.63 -106.22
N GLY A 294 -2.38 -42.82 -106.21
CA GLY A 294 -3.12 -43.10 -107.43
C GLY A 294 -4.40 -43.92 -107.30
N GLN A 295 -5.55 -43.25 -107.42
CA GLN A 295 -6.43 -43.48 -108.57
C GLN A 295 -7.37 -42.29 -108.79
N GLN A 296 -7.65 -41.98 -110.06
CA GLN A 296 -8.63 -40.98 -110.48
C GLN A 296 -10.00 -41.63 -110.61
N THR A 297 -11.06 -40.90 -110.27
CA THR A 297 -12.43 -41.18 -110.74
C THR A 297 -13.00 -39.91 -111.36
N ASN A 298 -13.37 -39.98 -112.63
CA ASN A 298 -13.80 -38.81 -113.41
C ASN A 298 -15.11 -38.20 -112.89
N GLY A 299 -15.20 -36.88 -112.90
CA GLY A 299 -16.43 -36.10 -112.68
C GLY A 299 -16.39 -34.84 -113.54
N THR A 300 -17.30 -34.73 -114.51
CA THR A 300 -17.17 -33.79 -115.64
C THR A 300 -17.97 -32.50 -115.46
N SER A 301 -17.31 -31.35 -115.57
CA SER A 301 -17.93 -30.08 -116.01
C SER A 301 -16.88 -29.07 -116.50
N THR A 302 -17.23 -28.23 -117.47
CA THR A 302 -16.32 -27.35 -118.22
C THR A 302 -16.13 -25.94 -117.62
N PRO A 303 -15.01 -25.25 -117.90
CA PRO A 303 -14.68 -23.96 -117.26
C PRO A 303 -14.93 -22.71 -118.13
N THR A 304 -15.09 -21.58 -117.45
CA THR A 304 -14.80 -20.19 -117.88
C THR A 304 -14.22 -19.50 -116.64
N GLY A 305 -12.96 -19.05 -116.55
CA GLY A 305 -12.30 -18.01 -117.36
C GLY A 305 -12.48 -16.65 -116.64
N GLY A 306 -11.47 -15.79 -116.42
CA GLY A 306 -10.02 -15.83 -116.69
C GLY A 306 -9.35 -14.51 -116.25
N GLY A 307 -8.01 -14.44 -116.23
CA GLY A 307 -7.22 -13.29 -115.72
C GLY A 307 -6.82 -13.46 -114.24
N GLU A 308 -5.61 -13.17 -113.76
CA GLU A 308 -4.61 -12.11 -114.04
C GLU A 308 -5.02 -10.71 -113.54
N ALA A 309 -4.14 -9.88 -112.93
CA ALA A 309 -2.83 -10.11 -112.29
C ALA A 309 -2.44 -8.85 -111.47
N THR A 310 -1.38 -8.95 -110.63
CA THR A 310 -0.52 -7.84 -110.12
C THR A 310 -1.13 -6.57 -109.47
N GLY A 311 -0.61 -6.16 -108.31
CA GLY A 311 -0.89 -4.82 -107.75
C GLY A 311 -0.13 -4.49 -106.47
N MET A 312 0.71 -3.44 -106.50
CA MET A 312 1.60 -3.03 -105.39
C MET A 312 0.89 -2.27 -104.26
N MET A 313 1.48 -2.39 -103.07
CA MET A 313 1.61 -1.40 -101.97
C MET A 313 0.78 -0.11 -102.03
N GLY A 314 0.02 0.15 -100.96
CA GLY A 314 -0.49 1.49 -100.60
C GLY A 314 -0.79 1.59 -99.11
N LEU A 315 -0.05 2.44 -98.38
CA LEU A 315 -0.33 2.78 -96.97
C LEU A 315 -1.36 3.92 -96.92
N GLY A 316 -2.43 3.79 -96.13
CA GLY A 316 -3.48 4.82 -96.06
C GLY A 316 -4.65 4.52 -95.12
N SER A 317 -4.43 4.67 -93.81
CA SER A 317 -5.50 4.99 -92.86
C SER A 317 -5.82 6.51 -92.92
N PRO A 318 -6.94 7.04 -92.36
CA PRO A 318 -7.98 6.37 -91.56
C PRO A 318 -9.45 6.69 -91.97
N ALA A 319 -10.41 5.88 -91.49
CA ALA A 319 -11.69 6.34 -90.90
C ALA A 319 -12.55 5.15 -90.40
N LEU A 320 -13.24 5.33 -89.27
CA LEU A 320 -14.45 4.59 -88.87
C LEU A 320 -15.64 5.56 -89.01
N PRO A 321 -16.91 5.09 -89.10
CA PRO A 321 -17.69 4.96 -87.86
C PRO A 321 -18.79 3.87 -87.84
N MET A 322 -19.36 3.65 -86.64
CA MET A 322 -20.60 2.89 -86.31
C MET A 322 -20.55 1.34 -86.51
N GLY A 323 -21.18 0.52 -85.67
CA GLY A 323 -21.83 0.79 -84.37
C GLY A 323 -22.70 -0.40 -83.87
N SER A 324 -23.01 -0.44 -82.56
CA SER A 324 -23.93 -1.40 -81.86
C SER A 324 -23.49 -2.89 -81.79
N HIS A 325 -23.85 -3.70 -80.78
CA HIS A 325 -24.20 -3.39 -79.37
C HIS A 325 -23.90 -4.59 -78.42
N SER A 326 -23.84 -4.29 -77.12
CA SER A 326 -23.94 -5.20 -75.95
C SER A 326 -25.22 -6.07 -75.92
N GLY A 327 -25.35 -7.14 -75.13
CA GLY A 327 -24.47 -7.66 -74.05
C GLY A 327 -25.13 -8.83 -73.29
N ALA A 328 -24.60 -9.19 -72.12
CA ALA A 328 -24.99 -10.39 -71.37
C ALA A 328 -26.34 -10.31 -70.63
N GLY A 329 -26.94 -11.48 -70.37
CA GLY A 329 -27.91 -11.69 -69.28
C GLY A 329 -27.21 -12.11 -67.99
N GLU A 330 -27.86 -11.90 -66.83
CA GLU A 330 -27.24 -12.04 -65.51
C GLU A 330 -28.14 -12.77 -64.50
N ASN A 331 -27.53 -13.54 -63.58
CA ASN A 331 -28.12 -14.16 -62.36
C ASN A 331 -29.18 -15.28 -62.62
N THR A 332 -29.52 -16.18 -61.69
CA THR A 332 -29.48 -16.09 -60.21
C THR A 332 -29.29 -17.46 -59.50
N ILE A 333 -28.19 -17.59 -58.72
CA ILE A 333 -28.07 -18.24 -57.38
C ILE A 333 -28.54 -19.72 -57.14
N THR A 334 -27.53 -20.57 -56.83
CA THR A 334 -27.44 -21.74 -55.90
C THR A 334 -28.47 -22.88 -55.87
N GLY A 335 -27.96 -24.11 -55.68
CA GLY A 335 -28.70 -25.24 -55.08
C GLY A 335 -27.91 -26.57 -55.09
N THR A 336 -27.57 -27.12 -53.93
CA THR A 336 -26.86 -28.42 -53.75
C THR A 336 -27.68 -29.39 -52.88
N PRO A 337 -27.45 -30.73 -52.90
CA PRO A 337 -26.89 -31.57 -53.97
C PRO A 337 -28.02 -32.45 -54.60
N PRO A 338 -28.38 -33.72 -54.25
CA PRO A 338 -27.74 -34.80 -53.48
C PRO A 338 -27.33 -36.08 -54.28
N ALA A 339 -26.74 -37.01 -53.54
CA ALA A 339 -26.18 -38.33 -53.86
C ALA A 339 -27.02 -39.40 -54.62
N SER A 340 -26.28 -40.30 -55.31
CA SER A 340 -26.52 -41.76 -55.49
C SER A 340 -27.72 -42.22 -56.36
N THR A 341 -27.71 -43.39 -57.04
CA THR A 341 -27.13 -44.70 -56.67
C THR A 341 -26.64 -45.56 -57.86
N VAL A 342 -25.77 -46.52 -57.55
CA VAL A 342 -25.17 -47.60 -58.37
C VAL A 342 -26.15 -48.40 -59.23
N LEU A 343 -25.74 -48.73 -60.47
CA LEU A 343 -25.86 -50.03 -61.18
C LEU A 343 -25.04 -49.92 -62.50
N GLY A 344 -24.39 -50.93 -63.07
CA GLY A 344 -24.25 -52.33 -62.65
C GLY A 344 -24.72 -53.31 -63.72
N GLY A 345 -23.85 -53.71 -64.67
CA GLY A 345 -24.15 -54.76 -65.65
C GLY A 345 -23.35 -54.68 -66.95
N SER A 346 -22.59 -55.73 -67.26
CA SER A 346 -22.04 -55.98 -68.60
C SER A 346 -23.04 -56.74 -69.46
N ASN A 347 -22.95 -56.65 -70.79
CA ASN A 347 -23.36 -57.75 -71.66
C ASN A 347 -22.65 -57.70 -73.02
N ASN A 348 -22.07 -58.83 -73.41
CA ASN A 348 -21.72 -59.13 -74.80
C ASN A 348 -22.90 -59.87 -75.44
N ASN A 349 -23.17 -59.65 -76.74
CA ASN A 349 -23.01 -60.71 -77.74
C ASN A 349 -23.42 -60.32 -79.17
N ILE A 350 -22.59 -60.79 -80.11
CA ILE A 350 -22.94 -61.45 -81.38
C ILE A 350 -23.98 -60.76 -82.29
N LEU A 351 -23.48 -60.29 -83.43
CA LEU A 351 -23.89 -60.82 -84.74
C LEU A 351 -22.64 -60.98 -85.62
N GLY A 352 -22.71 -61.84 -86.65
CA GLY A 352 -21.56 -62.20 -87.49
C GLY A 352 -21.95 -62.51 -88.94
N LEU A 353 -20.99 -63.03 -89.70
CA LEU A 353 -20.92 -63.05 -91.17
C LEU A 353 -20.74 -61.63 -91.78
N ASP A 354 -20.12 -61.45 -92.95
CA ASP A 354 -19.65 -62.46 -93.93
C ASP A 354 -18.20 -62.21 -94.42
N THR A 355 -17.69 -63.09 -95.29
CA THR A 355 -16.24 -63.23 -95.59
C THR A 355 -15.78 -62.73 -96.96
N GLY A 356 -14.70 -61.94 -96.96
CA GLY A 356 -13.80 -61.71 -98.10
C GLY A 356 -13.96 -60.37 -98.85
N PRO A 357 -13.01 -60.00 -99.74
CA PRO A 357 -11.67 -60.58 -99.95
C PRO A 357 -10.54 -59.77 -99.26
N VAL A 358 -9.29 -60.20 -99.45
CA VAL A 358 -8.12 -59.66 -98.72
C VAL A 358 -7.56 -58.37 -99.36
N GLN A 359 -7.93 -57.22 -98.78
CA GLN A 359 -7.19 -55.94 -98.96
C GLN A 359 -7.22 -55.01 -97.73
N ASN A 360 -8.14 -55.22 -96.77
CA ASN A 360 -8.42 -54.27 -95.66
C ASN A 360 -7.49 -54.34 -94.42
N GLY A 361 -6.43 -55.14 -94.44
CA GLY A 361 -5.53 -55.30 -93.27
C GLY A 361 -4.79 -54.02 -92.88
N SER A 362 -4.25 -53.33 -93.89
CA SER A 362 -3.61 -52.01 -93.75
C SER A 362 -4.58 -50.99 -93.15
N ASP A 363 -5.72 -50.77 -93.81
CA ASP A 363 -6.69 -49.73 -93.47
C ASP A 363 -7.30 -49.89 -92.08
N LYS A 364 -7.58 -51.12 -91.63
CA LYS A 364 -8.12 -51.34 -90.28
C LYS A 364 -7.09 -50.98 -89.20
N HIS A 365 -5.81 -51.29 -89.43
CA HIS A 365 -4.72 -50.96 -88.51
C HIS A 365 -4.32 -49.47 -88.59
N GLN A 366 -4.46 -48.85 -89.77
CA GLN A 366 -4.29 -47.41 -89.95
C GLN A 366 -5.37 -46.62 -89.21
N ARG A 367 -6.66 -46.93 -89.41
CA ARG A 367 -7.79 -46.29 -88.71
C ARG A 367 -7.78 -46.53 -87.19
N ALA A 368 -7.08 -47.55 -86.71
CA ALA A 368 -6.82 -47.74 -85.28
C ALA A 368 -5.79 -46.72 -84.77
N LEU A 369 -4.63 -46.60 -85.45
CA LEU A 369 -3.58 -45.64 -85.13
C LEU A 369 -4.05 -44.18 -85.27
N GLU A 370 -4.89 -43.87 -86.27
CA GLU A 370 -5.51 -42.54 -86.43
C GLU A 370 -6.35 -42.16 -85.19
N ARG A 371 -7.14 -43.10 -84.66
CA ARG A 371 -7.92 -42.89 -83.43
C ARG A 371 -7.01 -42.74 -82.21
N GLU A 372 -5.92 -43.50 -82.15
CA GLU A 372 -4.94 -43.42 -81.07
C GLU A 372 -4.25 -42.04 -81.05
N VAL A 373 -3.82 -41.54 -82.22
CA VAL A 373 -3.27 -40.18 -82.40
C VAL A 373 -4.29 -39.09 -82.03
N VAL A 374 -5.56 -39.23 -82.43
CA VAL A 374 -6.62 -38.28 -82.04
C VAL A 374 -6.90 -38.33 -80.53
N MET A 375 -6.88 -39.51 -79.90
CA MET A 375 -7.14 -39.67 -78.47
C MET A 375 -5.98 -39.17 -77.60
N ILE A 376 -4.72 -39.38 -78.01
CA ILE A 376 -3.57 -38.83 -77.29
C ILE A 376 -3.47 -37.31 -77.47
N ARG A 377 -3.74 -36.78 -78.66
CA ARG A 377 -3.91 -35.32 -78.87
C ARG A 377 -5.03 -34.77 -77.98
N ARG A 378 -6.16 -35.48 -77.90
CA ARG A 378 -7.21 -35.42 -76.86
C ARG A 378 -6.63 -35.02 -75.49
N ARG A 379 -5.75 -35.87 -74.96
CA ARG A 379 -5.16 -35.72 -73.62
C ARG A 379 -4.13 -34.59 -73.57
N PHE A 380 -3.24 -34.50 -74.56
CA PHE A 380 -2.17 -33.49 -74.61
C PHE A 380 -2.71 -32.05 -74.61
N GLU A 381 -3.69 -31.75 -75.46
CA GLU A 381 -4.26 -30.39 -75.56
C GLU A 381 -5.02 -30.00 -74.27
N LEU A 382 -5.69 -30.96 -73.61
CA LEU A 382 -6.33 -30.74 -72.32
C LEU A 382 -5.32 -30.51 -71.19
N ALA A 383 -4.23 -31.28 -71.15
CA ALA A 383 -3.15 -31.08 -70.18
C ALA A 383 -2.45 -29.71 -70.39
N ARG A 384 -2.21 -29.31 -71.65
CA ARG A 384 -1.72 -27.96 -71.99
C ARG A 384 -2.68 -26.89 -71.48
N PHE A 385 -3.99 -27.08 -71.67
CA PHE A 385 -5.01 -26.14 -71.21
C PHE A 385 -5.03 -26.01 -69.68
N ASP A 386 -5.02 -27.12 -68.94
CA ASP A 386 -5.02 -27.08 -67.48
C ASP A 386 -3.71 -26.49 -66.90
N LEU A 387 -2.56 -26.74 -67.54
CA LEU A 387 -1.29 -26.06 -67.20
C LEU A 387 -1.38 -24.55 -67.42
N VAL A 388 -1.84 -24.09 -68.59
CA VAL A 388 -2.02 -22.65 -68.89
C VAL A 388 -3.02 -22.00 -67.93
N ARG A 389 -4.14 -22.66 -67.66
CA ARG A 389 -5.17 -22.22 -66.70
C ARG A 389 -4.60 -22.08 -65.28
N TYR A 390 -3.79 -23.05 -64.85
CA TYR A 390 -3.13 -23.03 -63.55
C TYR A 390 -2.11 -21.89 -63.47
N MET A 391 -1.28 -21.69 -64.50
CA MET A 391 -0.30 -20.58 -64.54
C MET A 391 -0.98 -19.20 -64.43
N ASN A 392 -2.09 -18.99 -65.15
CA ASN A 392 -2.91 -17.78 -65.04
C ASN A 392 -3.54 -17.61 -63.63
N ARG A 393 -3.99 -18.71 -62.98
CA ARG A 393 -4.47 -18.68 -61.59
C ARG A 393 -3.36 -18.22 -60.63
N ILE A 394 -2.13 -18.70 -60.79
CA ILE A 394 -1.00 -18.30 -59.95
C ILE A 394 -0.61 -16.83 -60.15
N ASP A 395 -0.72 -16.27 -61.37
CA ASP A 395 -0.51 -14.83 -61.57
C ASP A 395 -1.48 -13.95 -60.77
N CYS A 396 -2.73 -14.40 -60.68
CA CYS A 396 -3.76 -13.74 -59.89
C CYS A 396 -3.50 -13.89 -58.39
N MET A 397 -3.34 -15.13 -57.91
CA MET A 397 -3.24 -15.43 -56.47
C MET A 397 -2.03 -14.78 -55.81
N LYS A 398 -0.86 -14.74 -56.48
CA LYS A 398 0.36 -14.15 -55.90
C LYS A 398 0.17 -12.68 -55.49
N LYS A 399 -0.66 -11.92 -56.22
CA LYS A 399 -0.93 -10.50 -55.93
C LYS A 399 -1.77 -10.35 -54.66
N PHE A 400 -2.88 -11.08 -54.57
CA PHE A 400 -3.78 -11.00 -53.42
C PHE A 400 -3.12 -11.49 -52.13
N VAL A 401 -2.51 -12.68 -52.15
CA VAL A 401 -1.88 -13.28 -50.96
C VAL A 401 -0.79 -12.39 -50.39
N LEU A 402 0.08 -11.83 -51.23
CA LEU A 402 1.18 -10.99 -50.75
C LEU A 402 0.68 -9.64 -50.22
N VAL A 403 -0.27 -8.99 -50.88
CA VAL A 403 -0.88 -7.74 -50.38
C VAL A 403 -1.58 -7.98 -49.04
N GLU A 404 -2.32 -9.07 -48.90
CA GLU A 404 -2.99 -9.46 -47.65
C GLU A 404 -1.99 -9.69 -46.51
N CYS A 405 -0.90 -10.43 -46.76
CA CYS A 405 0.14 -10.68 -45.76
C CYS A 405 0.87 -9.40 -45.33
N PHE A 406 1.25 -8.53 -46.27
CA PHE A 406 1.95 -7.27 -45.96
C PHE A 406 1.04 -6.28 -45.22
N ASN A 407 -0.21 -6.13 -45.66
CA ASN A 407 -1.20 -5.28 -45.00
C ASN A 407 -1.48 -5.76 -43.56
N SER A 408 -1.53 -7.07 -43.35
CA SER A 408 -1.70 -7.68 -42.02
C SER A 408 -0.55 -7.34 -41.06
N ILE A 409 0.71 -7.31 -41.53
CA ILE A 409 1.83 -6.85 -40.69
C ILE A 409 1.71 -5.36 -40.38
N LEU A 410 1.36 -4.53 -41.37
CA LEU A 410 1.23 -3.08 -41.14
C LEU A 410 0.18 -2.78 -40.06
N TYR A 411 -0.93 -3.52 -40.02
CA TYR A 411 -1.89 -3.44 -38.92
C TYR A 411 -1.36 -3.98 -37.59
N ALA A 412 -0.60 -5.08 -37.58
CA ALA A 412 0.02 -5.59 -36.35
C ALA A 412 1.04 -4.61 -35.74
N GLN A 413 1.86 -3.98 -36.59
CA GLN A 413 2.82 -2.93 -36.20
C GLN A 413 2.11 -1.65 -35.72
N LEU A 414 1.08 -1.20 -36.46
CA LEU A 414 0.27 -0.04 -36.06
C LEU A 414 -0.41 -0.27 -34.70
N GLY A 415 -0.96 -1.46 -34.46
CA GLY A 415 -1.54 -1.85 -33.17
C GLY A 415 -0.53 -1.81 -32.03
N HIS A 416 0.69 -2.32 -32.26
CA HIS A 416 1.78 -2.25 -31.28
C HIS A 416 2.14 -0.80 -30.92
N PHE A 417 2.44 0.02 -31.93
CA PHE A 417 2.82 1.42 -31.72
C PHE A 417 1.69 2.25 -31.08
N HIS A 418 0.42 2.00 -31.44
CA HIS A 418 -0.73 2.65 -30.82
C HIS A 418 -0.88 2.26 -29.34
N ALA A 419 -0.72 0.98 -29.00
CA ALA A 419 -0.77 0.52 -27.61
C ALA A 419 0.37 1.14 -26.77
N CYS A 420 1.58 1.19 -27.32
CA CYS A 420 2.71 1.85 -26.67
C CYS A 420 2.52 3.37 -26.54
N HIS A 421 1.91 4.04 -27.52
CA HIS A 421 1.62 5.47 -27.45
C HIS A 421 0.64 5.81 -26.31
N GLU A 422 -0.51 5.13 -26.25
CA GLU A 422 -1.50 5.39 -25.20
C GLU A 422 -0.97 5.04 -23.80
N LEU A 423 -0.14 4.00 -23.68
CA LEU A 423 0.56 3.68 -22.43
C LEU A 423 1.50 4.83 -21.99
N VAL A 424 2.42 5.26 -22.85
CA VAL A 424 3.37 6.36 -22.53
C VAL A 424 2.62 7.64 -22.17
N LYS A 425 1.59 8.00 -22.95
CA LYS A 425 0.69 9.13 -22.74
C LYS A 425 -0.06 9.09 -21.40
N SER A 426 -0.38 7.89 -20.88
CA SER A 426 -1.00 7.73 -19.56
C SER A 426 0.00 7.91 -18.39
N VAL A 427 1.27 7.55 -18.59
CA VAL A 427 2.33 7.59 -17.56
C VAL A 427 3.07 8.95 -17.53
N GLU A 428 3.12 9.66 -18.66
CA GLU A 428 3.83 10.93 -18.82
C GLU A 428 3.48 12.00 -17.76
N PRO A 429 2.20 12.29 -17.41
CA PRO A 429 1.88 13.33 -16.44
C PRO A 429 2.47 13.05 -15.05
N THR A 430 2.46 11.78 -14.63
CA THR A 430 3.04 11.32 -13.36
C THR A 430 4.56 11.47 -13.37
N LEU A 431 5.23 11.15 -14.48
CA LEU A 431 6.68 11.34 -14.62
C LEU A 431 7.07 12.82 -14.60
N ARG A 432 6.30 13.71 -15.25
CA ARG A 432 6.53 15.16 -15.22
C ARG A 432 6.41 15.72 -13.80
N LYS A 433 5.33 15.40 -13.09
CA LYS A 433 5.14 15.80 -11.69
C LYS A 433 6.26 15.28 -10.77
N ARG A 434 6.68 14.02 -10.92
CA ARG A 434 7.83 13.46 -10.17
C ARG A 434 9.14 14.19 -10.49
N GLN A 435 9.36 14.56 -11.74
CA GLN A 435 10.54 15.34 -12.13
C GLN A 435 10.52 16.75 -11.52
N GLU A 436 9.37 17.42 -11.46
CA GLU A 436 9.22 18.73 -10.80
C GLU A 436 9.51 18.64 -9.30
N MET A 437 8.89 17.68 -8.60
CA MET A 437 9.13 17.46 -7.16
C MET A 437 10.60 17.13 -6.86
N MET A 438 11.29 16.40 -7.75
CA MET A 438 12.74 16.15 -7.65
C MET A 438 13.59 17.43 -7.77
N GLN A 439 13.20 18.38 -8.64
CA GLN A 439 13.91 19.66 -8.75
C GLN A 439 13.63 20.60 -7.56
N ILE A 440 12.49 20.45 -6.88
CA ILE A 440 12.17 21.16 -5.64
C ILE A 440 13.03 20.58 -4.51
N SER A 441 12.88 19.27 -4.21
CA SER A 441 13.66 18.53 -3.22
C SER A 441 15.17 18.74 -3.35
N ARG A 442 15.71 18.82 -4.58
CA ARG A 442 17.13 19.13 -4.80
C ARG A 442 17.51 20.55 -4.37
N LYS A 443 16.67 21.57 -4.62
CA LYS A 443 16.92 22.95 -4.15
C LYS A 443 16.82 23.04 -2.63
N ASP A 444 15.95 22.25 -2.03
CA ASP A 444 15.78 22.21 -0.58
C ASP A 444 17.02 21.57 0.06
N PHE A 445 17.52 20.47 -0.49
CA PHE A 445 18.81 19.88 -0.10
C PHE A 445 20.00 20.86 -0.30
N GLU A 446 20.03 21.62 -1.39
CA GLU A 446 21.05 22.66 -1.62
C GLU A 446 20.94 23.84 -0.63
N GLN A 447 19.76 24.10 -0.06
CA GLN A 447 19.57 25.05 1.06
C GLN A 447 19.96 24.43 2.41
N ASP A 448 19.66 23.16 2.64
CA ASP A 448 20.05 22.43 3.86
C ASP A 448 21.58 22.37 3.99
N GLU A 449 22.32 22.07 2.92
CA GLU A 449 23.79 22.09 2.95
C GLU A 449 24.36 23.47 3.28
N LEU A 450 23.74 24.56 2.79
CA LEU A 450 24.11 25.94 3.14
C LEU A 450 23.78 26.26 4.60
N MET A 451 22.64 25.78 5.11
CA MET A 451 22.24 25.88 6.50
C MET A 451 23.24 25.13 7.40
N TRP A 452 23.59 23.88 7.10
CA TRP A 452 24.58 23.11 7.84
C TRP A 452 25.97 23.77 7.84
N ALA A 453 26.40 24.36 6.72
CA ALA A 453 27.65 25.11 6.66
C ALA A 453 27.63 26.34 7.59
N SER A 454 26.55 27.11 7.57
CA SER A 454 26.36 28.30 8.43
C SER A 454 26.27 27.94 9.93
N GLN A 455 25.49 26.90 10.27
CA GLN A 455 25.36 26.41 11.64
C GLN A 455 26.68 25.86 12.19
N ARG A 456 27.48 25.22 11.34
CA ARG A 456 28.85 24.80 11.68
C ARG A 456 29.76 25.99 11.95
N GLU A 457 29.70 27.04 11.12
CA GLU A 457 30.51 28.25 11.32
C GLU A 457 30.13 28.99 12.63
N LEU A 458 28.83 29.02 12.96
CA LEU A 458 28.34 29.58 14.22
C LEU A 458 28.81 28.76 15.44
N LEU A 459 28.71 27.44 15.36
CA LEU A 459 29.20 26.52 16.41
C LEU A 459 30.72 26.65 16.62
N ASP A 460 31.51 26.70 15.54
CA ASP A 460 32.96 26.84 15.59
C ASP A 460 33.38 28.17 16.24
N LYS A 461 32.79 29.30 15.80
CA LYS A 461 32.97 30.62 16.42
C LYS A 461 32.64 30.63 17.90
N ARG A 462 31.59 29.90 18.34
CA ARG A 462 31.22 29.87 19.75
C ARG A 462 32.18 29.02 20.58
N LEU A 463 32.54 27.83 20.11
CA LEU A 463 33.50 26.97 20.80
C LEU A 463 34.90 27.62 20.91
N LEU A 464 35.28 28.47 19.94
CA LEU A 464 36.47 29.31 20.04
C LEU A 464 36.37 30.35 21.17
N GLN A 465 35.22 31.00 21.37
CA GLN A 465 35.00 31.91 22.53
C GLN A 465 35.15 31.15 23.86
N ASP A 466 34.63 29.93 23.96
CA ASP A 466 34.72 29.14 25.18
C ASP A 466 36.19 28.73 25.47
N VAL A 467 37.03 28.52 24.43
CA VAL A 467 38.49 28.34 24.56
C VAL A 467 39.21 29.63 24.97
N GLU A 468 38.80 30.79 24.44
CA GLU A 468 39.35 32.11 24.83
C GLU A 468 39.06 32.44 26.30
N ILE A 469 37.84 32.17 26.79
CA ILE A 469 37.45 32.36 28.20
C ILE A 469 38.36 31.55 29.14
N VAL A 470 38.56 30.26 28.85
CA VAL A 470 39.48 29.42 29.65
C VAL A 470 40.92 29.95 29.57
N SER A 471 41.38 30.37 28.40
CA SER A 471 42.73 30.90 28.21
C SER A 471 42.98 32.18 29.01
N LEU A 472 41.99 33.08 29.09
CA LEU A 472 42.06 34.31 29.88
C LEU A 472 42.07 34.04 31.39
N SER A 473 41.38 33.00 31.87
CA SER A 473 41.31 32.67 33.31
C SER A 473 42.66 32.32 33.94
N TYR A 474 43.62 31.81 33.16
CA TYR A 474 44.99 31.49 33.61
C TYR A 474 45.99 32.63 33.41
N GLY A 475 45.61 33.75 32.79
CA GLY A 475 46.55 34.77 32.32
C GLY A 475 47.06 35.77 33.36
N ASN A 476 46.56 35.73 34.60
CA ASN A 476 46.66 36.88 35.52
C ASN A 476 47.45 36.62 36.83
N GLU A 477 48.00 35.41 37.04
CA GLU A 477 48.88 35.13 38.18
C GLU A 477 50.36 35.28 37.81
N SER A 478 51.02 36.25 38.45
CA SER A 478 52.48 36.41 38.37
C SER A 478 53.17 35.38 39.27
N PRO A 479 54.22 34.67 38.79
CA PRO A 479 54.81 33.56 39.54
C PRO A 479 55.65 34.05 40.74
N SER A 480 55.07 34.01 41.93
CA SER A 480 55.78 34.27 43.20
C SER A 480 56.39 32.97 43.76
N PRO A 481 57.71 32.89 44.01
CA PRO A 481 58.37 31.63 44.36
C PRO A 481 58.51 31.42 45.88
N VAL A 482 57.56 30.74 46.54
CA VAL A 482 57.67 30.43 47.98
C VAL A 482 57.30 28.97 48.32
N ALA A 483 58.33 28.25 48.80
CA ALA A 483 58.35 27.10 49.73
C ALA A 483 57.41 25.89 49.54
N ALA A 484 57.97 24.69 49.76
CA ALA A 484 57.21 23.45 49.88
C ALA A 484 56.68 23.25 51.32
N GLY A 485 55.40 22.86 51.44
CA GLY A 485 54.82 22.38 52.70
C GLY A 485 53.33 22.66 52.84
N THR A 486 52.51 21.61 52.74
CA THR A 486 51.03 21.64 52.91
C THR A 486 50.26 22.34 51.78
N LEU A 487 49.62 21.55 50.92
CA LEU A 487 48.57 22.05 50.02
C LEU A 487 47.27 22.21 50.82
N SER A 488 46.98 23.43 51.28
CA SER A 488 45.63 23.82 51.67
C SER A 488 44.77 23.93 50.41
N VAL A 489 43.88 22.96 50.18
CA VAL A 489 43.01 22.90 48.99
C VAL A 489 41.78 23.81 49.18
N ASP A 490 42.05 25.08 49.46
CA ASP A 490 41.07 26.17 49.59
C ASP A 490 41.06 27.08 48.35
N THR A 491 41.65 26.61 47.23
CA THR A 491 41.35 27.17 45.90
C THR A 491 39.95 26.72 45.49
N THR A 492 38.93 27.39 46.05
CA THR A 492 37.56 27.31 45.55
C THR A 492 37.56 27.76 44.09
N ILE A 493 37.42 26.81 43.16
CA ILE A 493 37.19 27.14 41.76
C ILE A 493 35.84 27.85 41.71
N SER A 494 35.87 29.18 41.55
CA SER A 494 34.67 30.01 41.44
C SER A 494 33.76 29.45 40.35
N SER A 495 32.49 29.23 40.69
CA SER A 495 31.48 28.63 39.81
C SER A 495 31.37 29.32 38.44
N ASP A 496 31.68 30.61 38.42
CA ASP A 496 31.36 31.54 37.35
C ASP A 496 32.47 31.60 36.26
N SER A 497 33.53 30.80 36.40
CA SER A 497 34.72 30.85 35.52
C SER A 497 34.82 29.71 34.49
N PHE A 498 33.96 28.68 34.57
CA PHE A 498 33.91 27.62 33.57
C PHE A 498 32.82 27.89 32.51
N PRO A 499 33.12 27.81 31.20
CA PRO A 499 32.10 27.94 30.15
C PRO A 499 30.99 26.90 30.29
N SER A 500 29.79 27.24 29.78
CA SER A 500 28.72 26.23 29.70
C SER A 500 29.08 25.15 28.68
N LEU A 501 28.75 23.90 29.02
CA LEU A 501 28.92 22.74 28.14
C LEU A 501 27.63 22.40 27.36
N GLU A 502 26.65 23.31 27.41
CA GLU A 502 25.46 23.28 26.56
C GLU A 502 25.85 23.52 25.09
N LEU A 503 25.27 22.78 24.16
CA LEU A 503 25.50 23.02 22.74
C LEU A 503 24.81 24.33 22.33
N PRO A 504 25.53 25.32 21.77
CA PRO A 504 24.96 26.61 21.39
C PRO A 504 24.11 26.55 20.10
N VAL A 505 24.15 25.40 19.42
CA VAL A 505 23.45 25.12 18.16
C VAL A 505 22.88 23.70 18.27
N GLU A 506 21.57 23.57 18.17
CA GLU A 506 20.89 22.29 17.90
C GLU A 506 20.15 22.39 16.57
N VAL A 507 20.36 21.42 15.69
CA VAL A 507 19.57 21.23 14.47
C VAL A 507 18.81 19.91 14.64
N ILE A 508 17.49 20.00 14.63
CA ILE A 508 16.56 18.88 14.86
C ILE A 508 15.53 18.83 13.74
N SER A 509 15.01 17.65 13.41
CA SER A 509 13.92 17.51 12.44
C SER A 509 12.63 18.17 12.96
N THR A 510 11.73 18.53 12.05
CA THR A 510 10.36 19.00 12.38
C THR A 510 9.67 18.07 13.36
N ASP A 511 9.71 16.77 13.09
CA ASP A 511 9.09 15.73 13.92
C ASP A 511 9.70 15.70 15.32
N THR A 512 11.01 15.93 15.44
CA THR A 512 11.72 16.04 16.72
C THR A 512 11.39 17.36 17.44
N SER A 513 11.19 18.47 16.72
CA SER A 513 10.75 19.74 17.31
C SER A 513 9.33 19.63 17.86
N SER A 514 8.36 19.17 17.06
CA SER A 514 6.99 18.97 17.52
C SER A 514 6.87 17.89 18.59
N SER A 515 7.73 16.85 18.58
CA SER A 515 7.86 15.91 19.70
C SER A 515 8.40 16.56 20.97
N ARG A 516 9.37 17.47 20.86
CA ARG A 516 9.88 18.24 22.02
C ARG A 516 8.86 19.25 22.52
N GLU A 517 8.14 19.94 21.64
CA GLU A 517 7.07 20.90 21.98
C GLU A 517 5.91 20.20 22.70
N THR A 518 5.46 19.05 22.20
CA THR A 518 4.44 18.23 22.87
C THR A 518 4.95 17.66 24.21
N VAL A 519 6.20 17.21 24.30
CA VAL A 519 6.80 16.77 25.58
C VAL A 519 7.00 17.92 26.57
N ALA A 520 7.26 19.15 26.11
CA ALA A 520 7.42 20.34 26.95
C ALA A 520 6.08 20.93 27.42
N THR A 521 5.03 20.82 26.60
CA THR A 521 3.67 21.25 26.95
C THR A 521 2.89 20.18 27.74
N THR A 522 3.26 18.90 27.63
CA THR A 522 2.67 17.82 28.43
C THR A 522 3.19 17.85 29.87
N PRO A 523 2.31 17.97 30.89
CA PRO A 523 2.74 17.91 32.28
C PRO A 523 3.39 16.56 32.60
N GLY A 524 4.71 16.54 32.81
CA GLY A 524 5.48 15.31 33.09
C GLY A 524 6.50 14.92 32.02
N GLY A 525 6.87 15.83 31.12
CA GLY A 525 8.00 15.68 30.19
C GLY A 525 9.35 15.35 30.84
N VAL A 526 10.41 15.37 30.03
CA VAL A 526 11.77 15.05 30.48
C VAL A 526 12.35 16.23 31.27
N ALA A 527 12.57 16.08 32.58
CA ALA A 527 12.94 17.18 33.46
C ALA A 527 14.41 17.62 33.31
N LYS A 528 15.32 16.67 33.07
CA LYS A 528 16.70 16.87 32.60
C LYS A 528 17.22 15.54 32.03
N GLN A 529 18.13 15.63 31.05
CA GLN A 529 18.82 14.49 30.45
C GLN A 529 20.25 14.87 30.10
N GLY A 530 21.16 13.89 30.07
CA GLY A 530 22.57 14.16 29.77
C GLY A 530 23.51 13.05 30.22
N TYR A 531 24.82 13.30 30.13
CA TYR A 531 25.84 12.36 30.58
C TYR A 531 26.29 12.66 32.01
N LEU A 532 26.22 11.65 32.89
CA LEU A 532 26.84 11.67 34.22
C LEU A 532 27.88 10.56 34.34
N PHE A 533 28.85 10.75 35.23
CA PHE A 533 29.73 9.67 35.69
C PHE A 533 29.10 8.98 36.91
N VAL A 534 28.92 7.66 36.85
CA VAL A 534 28.42 6.85 37.97
C VAL A 534 29.53 5.98 38.55
N ARG A 535 29.64 5.95 39.88
CA ARG A 535 30.63 5.14 40.60
C ARG A 535 30.16 3.70 40.72
N ASN A 536 30.89 2.75 40.15
CA ASN A 536 30.64 1.33 40.36
C ASN A 536 31.02 0.91 41.79
N SER A 537 30.11 0.25 42.51
CA SER A 537 30.37 -0.31 43.84
C SER A 537 30.88 -1.76 43.80
N MET A 538 30.67 -2.49 42.70
CA MET A 538 31.10 -3.89 42.59
C MET A 538 32.61 -4.04 42.44
N PHE A 539 33.17 -4.96 43.22
CA PHE A 539 34.56 -5.43 43.15
C PHE A 539 34.86 -6.01 41.74
N PRO A 540 36.09 -5.87 41.19
CA PRO A 540 37.34 -5.45 41.82
C PRO A 540 37.69 -3.96 41.71
N ALA A 541 36.85 -3.12 41.08
CA ALA A 541 37.21 -1.74 40.77
C ALA A 541 36.12 -0.74 41.18
N ARG A 542 36.50 0.20 42.06
CA ARG A 542 35.76 1.44 42.37
C ARG A 542 35.83 2.44 41.20
N SER A 543 35.50 1.99 39.99
CA SER A 543 35.61 2.74 38.73
C SER A 543 34.42 3.67 38.53
N TRP A 544 34.68 4.92 38.14
CA TRP A 544 33.65 5.78 37.53
C TRP A 544 33.41 5.37 36.07
N LYS A 545 32.15 5.45 35.61
CA LYS A 545 31.76 5.17 34.22
C LYS A 545 30.79 6.24 33.72
N ARG A 546 31.11 6.89 32.59
CA ARG A 546 30.20 7.84 31.93
C ARG A 546 29.02 7.08 31.33
N ARG A 547 27.78 7.53 31.59
CA ARG A 547 26.54 6.98 31.02
C ARG A 547 25.52 8.09 30.79
N TRP A 548 24.58 7.85 29.88
CA TRP A 548 23.44 8.74 29.69
C TRP A 548 22.37 8.46 30.76
N PHE A 549 21.89 9.53 31.39
CA PHE A 549 20.82 9.55 32.39
C PHE A 549 19.67 10.45 31.92
N GLN A 550 18.48 10.19 32.45
CA GLN A 550 17.25 10.91 32.09
C GLN A 550 16.28 10.90 33.29
N ILE A 551 15.75 12.06 33.66
CA ILE A 551 14.67 12.19 34.64
C ILE A 551 13.36 12.36 33.88
N HIS A 552 12.39 11.49 34.14
CA HIS A 552 11.07 11.54 33.52
C HIS A 552 10.00 11.01 34.49
N ALA A 553 8.87 11.73 34.60
CA ALA A 553 7.72 11.34 35.41
C ALA A 553 8.05 10.87 36.85
N GLY A 554 8.93 11.60 37.56
CA GLY A 554 9.34 11.28 38.93
C GLY A 554 10.36 10.13 39.05
N LYS A 555 10.94 9.65 37.94
CA LYS A 555 11.84 8.50 37.93
C LYS A 555 13.17 8.81 37.24
N LEU A 556 14.25 8.26 37.77
CA LEU A 556 15.59 8.38 37.20
C LEU A 556 15.92 7.14 36.38
N PHE A 557 16.25 7.33 35.11
CA PHE A 557 16.65 6.29 34.16
C PHE A 557 18.11 6.45 33.74
N GLN A 558 18.71 5.35 33.31
CA GLN A 558 20.09 5.26 32.84
C GLN A 558 20.20 4.25 31.69
N THR A 559 20.96 4.58 30.65
CA THR A 559 21.23 3.67 29.53
C THR A 559 21.96 2.38 29.95
N THR A 560 21.52 1.26 29.38
CA THR A 560 22.17 -0.04 29.53
C THR A 560 23.41 -0.16 28.63
N SER A 561 24.37 -0.99 29.05
CA SER A 561 25.54 -1.34 28.24
C SER A 561 25.45 -2.81 27.85
N ARG A 562 24.66 -3.09 26.80
CA ARG A 562 24.50 -4.42 26.19
C ARG A 562 24.62 -4.35 24.66
N GLY A 563 25.74 -3.80 24.18
CA GLY A 563 26.17 -3.83 22.78
C GLY A 563 27.05 -5.03 22.44
N GLY A 564 26.64 -6.24 22.83
CA GLY A 564 27.42 -7.46 22.62
C GLY A 564 27.05 -8.17 21.31
N SER A 565 28.03 -8.34 20.42
CA SER A 565 27.96 -9.11 19.15
C SER A 565 26.97 -8.63 18.07
N GLY A 566 27.50 -7.92 17.07
CA GLY A 566 27.28 -8.26 15.66
C GLY A 566 25.93 -7.97 14.99
N LYS A 567 24.97 -7.33 15.66
CA LYS A 567 23.75 -6.80 15.02
C LYS A 567 23.51 -5.35 15.44
N HIS A 568 22.77 -4.60 14.61
CA HIS A 568 22.57 -3.16 14.78
C HIS A 568 22.00 -2.83 16.18
N PRO A 569 22.56 -1.83 16.90
CA PRO A 569 22.03 -1.38 18.18
C PRO A 569 20.82 -0.46 17.96
N THR A 570 19.72 -1.04 17.47
CA THR A 570 18.40 -0.39 17.52
C THR A 570 17.91 -0.39 18.96
N GLU A 571 17.55 0.79 19.47
CA GLU A 571 17.10 1.08 20.84
C GLU A 571 18.16 0.94 21.96
N SER A 572 18.67 2.09 22.41
CA SER A 572 19.46 2.23 23.64
C SER A 572 18.59 2.06 24.88
N SER A 573 18.21 0.82 25.20
CA SER A 573 17.29 0.49 26.30
C SER A 573 17.67 1.18 27.63
N LEU A 574 16.73 1.96 28.16
CA LEU A 574 16.81 2.67 29.42
C LEU A 574 16.40 1.75 30.58
N THR A 575 17.29 1.59 31.56
CA THR A 575 16.97 0.96 32.85
C THR A 575 16.53 2.00 33.86
N LEU A 576 15.43 1.72 34.57
CA LEU A 576 15.05 2.43 35.79
C LEU A 576 16.17 2.25 36.84
N VAL A 577 16.57 3.34 37.48
CA VAL A 577 17.61 3.37 38.52
C VAL A 577 16.97 3.48 39.90
N CYS A 578 16.05 4.45 40.06
CA CYS A 578 15.26 4.64 41.27
C CYS A 578 14.01 5.48 40.97
N ASP A 579 13.04 5.42 41.88
CA ASP A 579 11.90 6.33 41.93
C ASP A 579 12.27 7.53 42.82
N LEU A 580 12.17 8.74 42.28
CA LEU A 580 12.57 9.99 42.96
C LEU A 580 11.50 10.48 43.96
N LEU A 581 10.29 9.92 43.93
CA LEU A 581 9.31 10.13 45.02
C LEU A 581 9.81 9.58 46.36
N LEU A 582 10.65 8.53 46.31
CA LEU A 582 11.15 7.81 47.48
C LEU A 582 12.66 7.95 47.67
N ALA A 583 13.32 8.82 46.90
CA ALA A 583 14.77 9.00 46.94
C ALA A 583 15.17 10.41 47.41
N ARG A 584 16.24 10.49 48.20
CA ARG A 584 16.86 11.76 48.60
C ARG A 584 18.06 12.06 47.71
N VAL A 585 17.96 13.14 46.92
CA VAL A 585 19.06 13.69 46.11
C VAL A 585 19.73 14.84 46.87
N ARG A 586 21.07 14.83 46.97
CA ARG A 586 21.85 15.92 47.61
C ARG A 586 23.31 15.94 47.16
N GLU A 587 23.98 17.06 47.34
CA GLU A 587 25.43 17.18 47.15
C GLU A 587 26.22 16.27 48.12
N LEU A 588 27.40 15.80 47.69
CA LEU A 588 28.26 14.90 48.45
C LEU A 588 29.32 15.70 49.25
N GLU A 589 28.88 16.27 50.37
CA GLU A 589 29.73 16.93 51.37
C GLU A 589 30.97 16.07 51.71
N GLY A 590 32.16 16.69 51.73
CA GLY A 590 33.43 16.02 52.04
C GLY A 590 34.02 15.14 50.91
N SER A 591 33.48 15.22 49.69
CA SER A 591 34.08 14.57 48.51
C SER A 591 35.44 15.19 48.13
N SER A 592 36.45 14.36 47.87
CA SER A 592 37.71 14.79 47.25
C SER A 592 37.63 14.91 45.72
N LEU A 593 36.44 14.77 45.13
CA LEU A 593 36.16 14.90 43.71
C LEU A 593 35.07 15.98 43.52
N PRO A 594 35.25 16.93 42.59
CA PRO A 594 34.32 18.04 42.40
C PRO A 594 32.99 17.57 41.79
N PHE A 595 31.95 18.38 41.97
CA PHE A 595 30.64 18.22 41.32
C PHE A 595 29.99 16.85 41.54
N CYS A 596 30.23 16.26 42.73
CA CYS A 596 29.72 14.96 43.13
C CYS A 596 28.45 15.10 43.97
N PHE A 597 27.44 14.31 43.66
CA PHE A 597 26.18 14.24 44.40
C PHE A 597 25.76 12.78 44.63
N GLU A 598 24.93 12.56 45.64
CA GLU A 598 24.36 11.24 45.92
C GLU A 598 22.84 11.20 45.79
N VAL A 599 22.36 10.11 45.18
CA VAL A 599 20.95 9.72 45.18
C VAL A 599 20.83 8.53 46.12
N ILE A 600 20.05 8.69 47.19
CA ILE A 600 19.80 7.66 48.20
C ILE A 600 18.38 7.14 47.99
N ASP A 601 18.22 5.86 47.65
CA ASP A 601 16.89 5.28 47.42
C ASP A 601 16.14 4.94 48.74
N ALA A 602 14.91 4.45 48.60
CA ALA A 602 14.07 3.99 49.72
C ALA A 602 14.75 2.91 50.59
N ASN A 603 15.57 2.06 49.97
CA ASN A 603 16.32 0.98 50.62
C ASN A 603 17.63 1.46 51.26
N ARG A 604 17.91 2.78 51.23
CA ARG A 604 19.17 3.43 51.63
C ARG A 604 20.39 3.04 50.77
N ALA A 605 20.18 2.46 49.59
CA ALA A 605 21.23 2.24 48.61
C ALA A 605 21.71 3.59 48.06
N LYS A 606 23.03 3.80 48.08
CA LYS A 606 23.68 5.05 47.65
C LYS A 606 24.22 4.94 46.24
N LEU A 607 23.64 5.70 45.32
CA LEU A 607 24.17 5.93 43.98
C LEU A 607 25.01 7.21 44.00
N LEU A 608 26.32 7.09 43.76
CA LEU A 608 27.22 8.23 43.69
C LEU A 608 27.41 8.65 42.22
N LEU A 609 27.05 9.90 41.94
CA LEU A 609 27.06 10.52 40.62
C LEU A 609 27.99 11.74 40.61
N GLN A 610 28.56 12.04 39.45
CA GLN A 610 29.39 13.21 39.21
C GLN A 610 28.97 13.90 37.91
N ALA A 611 28.72 15.20 38.00
CA ALA A 611 28.33 16.09 36.91
C ALA A 611 29.54 16.66 36.18
N ALA A 612 29.30 17.35 35.05
CA ALA A 612 30.39 17.95 34.27
C ALA A 612 30.87 19.31 34.82
N SER A 613 30.03 20.03 35.57
CA SER A 613 30.33 21.31 36.21
C SER A 613 29.49 21.52 37.48
N ALA A 614 29.81 22.55 38.27
CA ALA A 614 29.00 22.94 39.43
C ALA A 614 27.55 23.28 39.03
N ARG A 615 27.36 24.04 37.94
CA ARG A 615 26.05 24.38 37.39
C ARG A 615 25.28 23.14 36.97
N ASP A 616 25.91 22.21 36.23
CA ASP A 616 25.25 20.96 35.81
C ASP A 616 24.81 20.12 37.03
N MET A 617 25.64 20.04 38.09
CA MET A 617 25.27 19.37 39.35
C MET A 617 24.02 20.00 39.99
N VAL A 618 23.99 21.33 40.14
CA VAL A 618 22.84 22.04 40.71
C VAL A 618 21.59 21.78 39.88
N GLU A 619 21.67 21.89 38.55
CA GLU A 619 20.56 21.59 37.65
C GLU A 619 20.06 20.14 37.76
N TRP A 620 20.94 19.15 37.96
CA TRP A 620 20.53 17.75 38.19
C TRP A 620 19.81 17.56 39.54
N ILE A 621 20.28 18.22 40.60
CA ILE A 621 19.64 18.20 41.93
C ILE A 621 18.27 18.89 41.86
N GLU A 622 18.18 20.06 41.23
CA GLU A 622 16.93 20.79 41.07
C GLU A 622 15.92 20.09 40.17
N ALA A 623 16.34 19.55 39.02
CA ALA A 623 15.46 18.80 38.13
C ALA A 623 14.91 17.54 38.82
N SER A 624 15.70 16.92 39.70
CA SER A 624 15.23 15.84 40.56
C SER A 624 14.15 16.35 41.53
N ARG A 625 14.43 17.43 42.28
CA ARG A 625 13.46 18.03 43.23
C ARG A 625 12.14 18.42 42.54
N ARG A 626 12.22 19.19 41.45
CA ARG A 626 11.05 19.62 40.66
C ARG A 626 10.26 18.44 40.09
N SER A 627 10.94 17.36 39.68
CA SER A 627 10.27 16.15 39.21
C SER A 627 9.63 15.31 40.32
N THR A 628 10.11 15.41 41.57
CA THR A 628 9.46 14.82 42.75
C THR A 628 8.23 15.63 43.14
N GLU A 629 8.34 16.96 43.20
CA GLU A 629 7.25 17.88 43.53
C GLU A 629 6.06 17.73 42.56
N SER A 630 6.30 17.79 41.25
CA SER A 630 5.23 17.61 40.24
C SER A 630 4.67 16.17 40.18
N ALA A 631 5.38 15.18 40.73
CA ALA A 631 4.86 13.82 40.84
C ALA A 631 3.97 13.64 42.09
N LEU A 632 4.24 14.36 43.19
CA LEU A 632 3.38 14.41 44.38
C LEU A 632 2.07 15.15 44.09
N GLU A 633 2.11 16.28 43.37
CA GLU A 633 0.91 17.01 42.92
C GLU A 633 -0.04 16.11 42.11
N LYS A 634 0.50 15.20 41.29
CA LYS A 634 -0.28 14.24 40.48
C LYS A 634 -0.71 12.97 41.24
N GLN A 635 -0.31 12.83 42.50
CA GLN A 635 -0.89 11.85 43.40
C GLN A 635 -2.14 12.41 44.09
N SER A 636 -2.15 13.69 44.48
CA SER A 636 -3.36 14.33 45.03
C SER A 636 -4.45 14.56 43.97
N HIS A 637 -4.10 14.95 42.75
CA HIS A 637 -5.07 15.26 41.67
C HIS A 637 -5.64 14.05 40.92
N ARG A 638 -5.53 12.81 41.45
CA ARG A 638 -5.98 11.60 40.72
C ARG A 638 -7.43 11.17 41.00
N GLN A 639 -8.13 11.86 41.90
CA GLN A 639 -9.59 11.74 42.05
C GLN A 639 -10.23 13.09 41.75
N GLU A 640 -11.35 13.07 41.05
CA GLU A 640 -12.22 14.23 40.92
C GLU A 640 -12.81 14.52 42.31
N VAL A 641 -12.23 15.50 43.01
CA VAL A 641 -12.72 15.96 44.31
C VAL A 641 -14.13 16.51 44.12
N HIS A 642 -15.11 15.91 44.79
CA HIS A 642 -16.50 16.36 44.68
C HIS A 642 -16.61 17.82 45.17
N PRO A 643 -17.34 18.72 44.50
CA PRO A 643 -17.34 20.15 44.86
C PRO A 643 -17.73 20.45 46.31
N GLU A 644 -18.53 19.58 46.92
CA GLU A 644 -19.02 19.69 48.30
C GLU A 644 -18.11 19.00 49.33
N GLN A 645 -17.10 18.22 48.89
CA GLN A 645 -16.29 17.35 49.75
C GLN A 645 -15.61 18.12 50.90
N GLN A 646 -15.12 19.34 50.63
CA GLN A 646 -14.49 20.18 51.65
C GLN A 646 -15.50 20.65 52.70
N SER A 647 -16.71 21.08 52.29
CA SER A 647 -17.77 21.50 53.23
C SER A 647 -18.12 20.38 54.22
N VAL A 648 -18.25 19.14 53.73
CA VAL A 648 -18.57 17.99 54.58
C VAL A 648 -17.41 17.63 55.52
N ILE A 649 -16.15 17.85 55.11
CA ILE A 649 -14.97 17.68 55.98
C ILE A 649 -14.90 18.79 57.05
N ASP A 650 -15.22 20.04 56.68
CA ASP A 650 -15.24 21.18 57.59
C ASP A 650 -16.36 21.00 58.64
N GLU A 651 -17.59 20.67 58.21
CA GLU A 651 -18.73 20.31 59.07
C GLU A 651 -18.39 19.16 60.04
N LEU A 652 -17.79 18.08 59.54
CA LEU A 652 -17.38 16.93 60.34
C LEU A 652 -16.33 17.30 61.39
N THR A 653 -15.42 18.22 61.06
CA THR A 653 -14.34 18.68 61.95
C THR A 653 -14.86 19.66 63.00
N GLU A 654 -15.77 20.58 62.64
CA GLU A 654 -16.43 21.50 63.59
C GLU A 654 -17.30 20.75 64.60
N ALA A 655 -17.95 19.65 64.18
CA ALA A 655 -18.70 18.77 65.07
C ALA A 655 -17.79 17.89 65.97
N ASN A 656 -16.51 17.73 65.66
CA ASN A 656 -15.59 16.81 66.33
C ASN A 656 -14.17 17.41 66.56
N PRO A 657 -14.03 18.60 67.17
CA PRO A 657 -12.75 19.32 67.20
C PRO A 657 -11.66 18.59 68.03
N CYS A 658 -12.07 17.88 69.08
CA CYS A 658 -11.18 17.23 70.04
C CYS A 658 -11.06 15.71 69.79
N CYS A 659 -9.84 15.20 69.81
CA CYS A 659 -9.51 13.77 69.68
C CYS A 659 -10.28 12.88 70.67
N ALA A 660 -10.91 11.82 70.16
CA ALA A 660 -11.79 10.91 70.89
C ALA A 660 -11.20 10.33 72.19
N ASP A 661 -9.88 10.13 72.25
CA ASP A 661 -9.23 9.40 73.35
C ASP A 661 -8.39 10.27 74.29
N CYS A 662 -7.89 11.41 73.82
CA CYS A 662 -7.00 12.28 74.62
C CYS A 662 -7.40 13.77 74.67
N GLY A 663 -8.46 14.17 73.96
CA GLY A 663 -8.96 15.55 73.96
C GLY A 663 -8.07 16.58 73.24
N GLN A 664 -7.02 16.17 72.54
CA GLN A 664 -6.19 17.07 71.73
C GLN A 664 -6.97 17.57 70.51
N GLU A 665 -7.04 18.89 70.35
CA GLU A 665 -7.52 19.61 69.15
C GLU A 665 -6.31 20.00 68.27
N PRO A 666 -6.40 20.00 66.93
CA PRO A 666 -7.50 19.48 66.11
C PRO A 666 -7.44 17.96 65.90
N ALA A 667 -8.58 17.35 65.55
CA ALA A 667 -8.74 15.91 65.34
C ALA A 667 -8.72 15.50 63.84
N GLU A 668 -7.68 15.90 63.10
CA GLU A 668 -7.57 15.82 61.63
C GLU A 668 -7.46 14.38 61.02
N TRP A 669 -7.55 13.34 61.83
CA TRP A 669 -7.47 11.93 61.42
C TRP A 669 -8.70 11.17 61.89
N VAL A 670 -9.05 10.07 61.24
CA VAL A 670 -10.27 9.31 61.57
C VAL A 670 -10.04 7.81 61.39
N SER A 671 -10.59 7.00 62.29
CA SER A 671 -10.65 5.53 62.15
C SER A 671 -11.98 5.13 61.50
N ILE A 672 -11.98 4.94 60.18
CA ILE A 672 -13.20 4.89 59.35
C ILE A 672 -14.14 3.73 59.67
N ASN A 673 -13.66 2.65 60.29
CA ASN A 673 -14.49 1.53 60.72
C ASN A 673 -15.05 1.68 62.15
N ILE A 674 -14.40 2.48 62.98
CA ILE A 674 -14.85 2.76 64.36
C ILE A 674 -15.80 3.97 64.36
N GLY A 675 -15.49 4.99 63.55
CA GLY A 675 -16.25 6.25 63.45
C GLY A 675 -15.67 7.41 64.26
N CYS A 676 -14.49 7.25 64.87
CA CYS A 676 -13.88 8.25 65.75
C CYS A 676 -12.77 9.08 65.08
N LEU A 677 -12.75 10.38 65.39
CA LEU A 677 -11.74 11.36 65.00
C LEU A 677 -10.65 11.51 66.08
N LEU A 678 -9.42 11.67 65.61
CA LEU A 678 -8.18 11.46 66.35
C LEU A 678 -7.16 12.55 66.00
N CYS A 679 -6.35 12.96 66.98
CA CYS A 679 -5.14 13.73 66.69
C CYS A 679 -4.05 12.83 66.07
N ILE A 680 -3.02 13.44 65.48
CA ILE A 680 -1.93 12.72 64.79
C ILE A 680 -1.21 11.68 65.67
N GLU A 681 -1.07 11.91 66.98
CA GLU A 681 -0.45 10.95 67.89
C GLU A 681 -1.32 9.73 68.14
N CYS A 682 -2.60 9.93 68.49
CA CYS A 682 -3.55 8.84 68.73
C CYS A 682 -3.83 8.05 67.44
N SER A 683 -3.89 8.72 66.28
CA SER A 683 -3.99 8.04 64.98
C SER A 683 -2.78 7.14 64.71
N GLY A 684 -1.57 7.56 65.12
CA GLY A 684 -0.37 6.74 65.10
C GLY A 684 -0.37 5.54 66.07
N ILE A 685 -1.11 5.64 67.18
CA ILE A 685 -1.35 4.51 68.11
C ILE A 685 -2.38 3.55 67.50
N HIS A 686 -3.49 4.05 66.97
CA HIS A 686 -4.50 3.24 66.28
C HIS A 686 -3.92 2.41 65.13
N ARG A 687 -3.01 2.98 64.33
CA ARG A 687 -2.27 2.23 63.29
C ARG A 687 -1.44 1.05 63.85
N SER A 688 -1.08 1.05 65.13
CA SER A 688 -0.35 -0.05 65.78
C SER A 688 -1.22 -1.17 66.35
N LEU A 689 -2.55 -0.97 66.42
CA LEU A 689 -3.52 -2.05 66.64
C LEU A 689 -3.61 -2.96 65.41
N GLY A 690 -3.64 -2.33 64.23
CA GLY A 690 -3.65 -3.00 62.93
C GLY A 690 -4.98 -2.87 62.20
N VAL A 691 -4.95 -3.11 60.88
CA VAL A 691 -6.05 -2.78 59.95
C VAL A 691 -7.33 -3.61 60.12
N HIS A 692 -7.31 -4.62 60.99
CA HIS A 692 -8.49 -5.42 61.36
C HIS A 692 -9.22 -4.84 62.59
N GLU A 693 -8.56 -4.04 63.41
CA GLU A 693 -9.15 -3.32 64.55
C GLU A 693 -9.44 -1.85 64.17
N SER A 694 -8.47 -1.16 63.55
CA SER A 694 -8.59 0.27 63.23
C SER A 694 -8.02 0.65 61.86
N LYS A 695 -8.88 1.24 61.03
CA LYS A 695 -8.59 1.67 59.65
C LYS A 695 -8.42 3.18 59.57
N VAL A 696 -7.21 3.67 59.86
CA VAL A 696 -6.94 5.12 59.96
C VAL A 696 -6.76 5.80 58.60
N ARG A 697 -7.40 6.96 58.44
CA ARG A 697 -7.27 7.93 57.33
C ARG A 697 -7.03 9.36 57.84
N SER A 698 -6.53 10.24 56.99
CA SER A 698 -6.43 11.69 57.21
C SER A 698 -7.57 12.41 56.50
N LEU A 699 -8.17 13.41 57.14
CA LEU A 699 -9.17 14.27 56.50
C LEU A 699 -8.54 15.17 55.42
N ALA A 700 -7.28 15.58 55.59
CA ALA A 700 -6.58 16.49 54.68
C ALA A 700 -5.62 15.81 53.67
N LEU A 701 -5.14 14.58 53.95
CA LEU A 701 -4.09 13.92 53.14
C LEU A 701 -4.53 12.66 52.39
N ASP A 702 -5.64 12.03 52.78
CA ASP A 702 -6.20 10.88 52.06
C ASP A 702 -7.37 11.32 51.17
N SER A 703 -7.67 10.54 50.12
CA SER A 703 -8.83 10.76 49.28
C SER A 703 -10.11 10.20 49.91
N TRP A 704 -11.23 10.90 49.69
CA TRP A 704 -12.51 10.60 50.31
C TRP A 704 -13.57 10.18 49.30
N ASP A 705 -14.44 9.28 49.73
CA ASP A 705 -15.69 8.94 49.06
C ASP A 705 -16.84 9.68 49.77
N MET A 706 -17.78 10.24 49.00
CA MET A 706 -18.87 11.03 49.57
C MET A 706 -19.80 10.20 50.46
N SER A 707 -20.08 8.93 50.14
CA SER A 707 -20.92 8.07 50.99
C SER A 707 -20.26 7.81 52.35
N LEU A 708 -18.94 7.68 52.37
CA LEU A 708 -18.16 7.53 53.59
C LEU A 708 -18.13 8.82 54.43
N LEU A 709 -18.00 10.00 53.81
CA LEU A 709 -18.07 11.28 54.53
C LEU A 709 -19.47 11.55 55.10
N THR A 710 -20.52 11.28 54.32
CA THR A 710 -21.92 11.37 54.79
C THR A 710 -22.16 10.43 55.99
N LEU A 711 -21.71 9.17 55.92
CA LEU A 711 -21.79 8.23 57.05
C LEU A 711 -21.03 8.74 58.29
N LEU A 712 -19.84 9.33 58.10
CA LEU A 712 -19.04 9.86 59.22
C LEU A 712 -19.66 11.09 59.88
N ARG A 713 -20.33 11.96 59.11
CA ARG A 713 -20.99 13.19 59.60
C ARG A 713 -22.36 12.93 60.23
N ASP A 714 -23.19 12.13 59.56
CA ASP A 714 -24.63 12.05 59.88
C ASP A 714 -24.97 10.96 60.92
N GLU A 715 -24.12 9.93 61.05
CA GLU A 715 -24.45 8.68 61.78
C GLU A 715 -23.35 8.24 62.76
N LEU A 716 -22.17 8.87 62.74
CA LEU A 716 -20.99 8.52 63.56
C LEU A 716 -20.45 9.77 64.28
N GLY A 717 -19.14 9.84 64.55
CA GLY A 717 -18.51 10.92 65.31
C GLY A 717 -18.21 10.54 66.76
N ASN A 718 -17.43 11.39 67.43
CA ASN A 718 -16.79 11.10 68.71
C ASN A 718 -17.79 10.88 69.85
N ASP A 719 -18.87 11.66 69.91
CA ASP A 719 -19.90 11.48 70.94
C ASP A 719 -20.65 10.16 70.74
N VAL A 720 -21.11 9.87 69.51
CA VAL A 720 -21.81 8.62 69.16
C VAL A 720 -20.94 7.41 69.51
N VAL A 721 -19.68 7.39 69.05
CA VAL A 721 -18.73 6.30 69.31
C VAL A 721 -18.43 6.17 70.80
N ASN A 722 -18.22 7.27 71.53
CA ASN A 722 -17.94 7.21 72.96
C ASN A 722 -19.15 6.71 73.76
N THR A 723 -20.40 6.92 73.30
CA THR A 723 -21.57 6.28 73.95
C THR A 723 -21.63 4.75 73.83
N VAL A 724 -20.75 4.13 73.04
CA VAL A 724 -20.63 2.67 72.90
C VAL A 724 -19.26 2.18 73.41
N TRP A 725 -18.17 2.78 72.93
CA TRP A 725 -16.78 2.35 73.21
C TRP A 725 -16.15 3.02 74.43
N GLU A 726 -16.81 4.01 75.04
CA GLU A 726 -16.36 4.66 76.27
C GLU A 726 -17.53 4.90 77.24
N HIS A 727 -18.55 4.04 77.18
CA HIS A 727 -19.78 4.16 77.96
C HIS A 727 -19.50 4.23 79.47
N THR A 728 -18.50 3.51 79.95
CA THR A 728 -18.09 3.56 81.36
C THR A 728 -16.60 3.27 81.48
N ILE A 729 -15.85 4.21 82.06
CA ILE A 729 -14.44 4.02 82.41
C ILE A 729 -14.37 3.36 83.79
N PRO A 730 -13.87 2.12 83.94
CA PRO A 730 -13.84 1.41 85.22
C PRO A 730 -12.88 2.05 86.24
N GLU A 731 -13.12 1.79 87.53
CA GLU A 731 -12.23 2.26 88.60
C GLU A 731 -10.77 1.84 88.38
N GLY A 732 -9.85 2.79 88.55
CA GLY A 732 -8.42 2.61 88.26
C GLY A 732 -8.00 2.98 86.84
N TRP A 733 -8.93 3.33 85.95
CA TRP A 733 -8.64 3.97 84.66
C TRP A 733 -9.03 5.46 84.67
N THR A 734 -8.28 6.26 83.92
CA THR A 734 -8.57 7.68 83.67
C THR A 734 -8.33 7.98 82.20
N LYS A 735 -9.12 8.89 81.63
CA LYS A 735 -8.93 9.33 80.24
C LYS A 735 -7.63 10.14 80.11
N PRO A 736 -6.75 9.82 79.14
CA PRO A 736 -5.55 10.61 78.86
C PRO A 736 -5.86 12.08 78.59
N SER A 737 -4.93 12.96 78.94
CA SER A 737 -4.94 14.35 78.50
C SER A 737 -4.08 14.53 77.23
N PRO A 738 -4.09 15.71 76.60
CA PRO A 738 -3.15 16.02 75.52
C PRO A 738 -1.68 15.89 75.95
N THR A 739 -1.36 16.16 77.23
CA THR A 739 0.00 16.11 77.80
C THR A 739 0.40 14.75 78.37
N THR A 740 -0.52 13.78 78.48
CA THR A 740 -0.22 12.39 78.88
C THR A 740 0.80 11.76 77.91
N ILE A 741 1.72 10.94 78.45
CA ILE A 741 2.75 10.30 77.62
C ILE A 741 2.18 9.26 76.65
N ARG A 742 2.84 9.08 75.52
CA ARG A 742 2.39 8.20 74.42
C ARG A 742 2.06 6.78 74.85
N ASP A 743 2.82 6.21 75.80
CA ASP A 743 2.64 4.82 76.24
C ASP A 743 1.43 4.65 77.17
N GLU A 744 1.06 5.69 77.94
CA GLU A 744 -0.19 5.73 78.73
C GLU A 744 -1.41 5.94 77.82
N LYS A 745 -1.30 6.83 76.82
CA LYS A 745 -2.29 6.93 75.72
C LYS A 745 -2.48 5.58 75.02
N ALA A 746 -1.39 4.88 74.70
CA ALA A 746 -1.44 3.56 74.07
C ALA A 746 -2.07 2.49 74.97
N ARG A 747 -1.79 2.52 76.27
CA ARG A 747 -2.44 1.63 77.25
C ARG A 747 -3.95 1.86 77.30
N PHE A 748 -4.41 3.12 77.33
CA PHE A 748 -5.84 3.47 77.33
C PHE A 748 -6.54 3.07 76.02
N ILE A 749 -5.98 3.46 74.87
CA ILE A 749 -6.51 3.14 73.53
C ILE A 749 -6.61 1.61 73.33
N LYS A 750 -5.62 0.84 73.82
CA LYS A 750 -5.69 -0.63 73.75
C LYS A 750 -6.75 -1.21 74.70
N ALA A 751 -6.93 -0.66 75.89
CA ALA A 751 -8.03 -1.07 76.78
C ALA A 751 -9.40 -0.79 76.15
N LYS A 752 -9.55 0.37 75.51
CA LYS A 752 -10.77 0.85 74.85
C LYS A 752 -11.20 -0.03 73.66
N TYR A 753 -10.34 -0.19 72.66
CA TYR A 753 -10.74 -0.76 71.36
C TYR A 753 -10.33 -2.23 71.14
N HIS A 754 -9.22 -2.70 71.73
CA HIS A 754 -8.72 -4.08 71.54
C HIS A 754 -9.20 -5.04 72.64
N PHE A 755 -9.36 -4.53 73.86
CA PHE A 755 -9.92 -5.31 74.99
C PHE A 755 -11.38 -4.96 75.29
N HIS A 756 -11.97 -4.01 74.55
CA HIS A 756 -13.37 -3.58 74.68
C HIS A 756 -13.78 -3.13 76.11
N GLY A 757 -12.81 -2.83 76.98
CA GLY A 757 -12.99 -2.81 78.43
C GLY A 757 -13.75 -1.61 79.00
N PHE A 758 -14.18 -0.68 78.14
CA PHE A 758 -14.97 0.52 78.49
C PHE A 758 -16.37 0.52 77.83
N ALA A 759 -16.76 -0.59 77.18
CA ALA A 759 -18.09 -0.75 76.59
C ALA A 759 -19.19 -0.90 77.66
N GLU A 760 -20.45 -0.67 77.26
CA GLU A 760 -21.61 -0.81 78.15
C GLU A 760 -21.82 -2.27 78.60
N PRO A 761 -21.75 -2.60 79.90
CA PRO A 761 -21.95 -3.98 80.37
C PRO A 761 -23.42 -4.39 80.26
N ASP A 762 -23.73 -5.40 79.44
CA ASP A 762 -25.11 -5.87 79.27
C ASP A 762 -25.61 -6.66 80.49
N VAL A 763 -26.59 -6.08 81.18
CA VAL A 763 -27.30 -6.67 82.33
C VAL A 763 -28.10 -7.93 81.96
N THR A 764 -28.43 -8.13 80.69
CA THR A 764 -29.15 -9.32 80.19
C THR A 764 -28.21 -10.46 79.76
N LEU A 765 -26.99 -10.14 79.31
CA LEU A 765 -25.99 -11.16 78.95
C LEU A 765 -25.18 -11.64 80.16
N SER A 766 -24.92 -10.76 81.14
CA SER A 766 -24.38 -11.12 82.46
C SER A 766 -25.35 -11.94 83.33
N ALA A 767 -26.57 -12.21 82.86
CA ALA A 767 -27.48 -13.19 83.44
C ALA A 767 -27.34 -14.62 82.86
N LEU A 768 -26.41 -14.82 81.90
CA LEU A 768 -26.25 -16.07 81.13
C LEU A 768 -24.84 -16.70 81.29
N GLU A 769 -24.12 -16.35 82.37
CA GLU A 769 -22.67 -16.55 82.52
C GLU A 769 -22.15 -18.02 82.46
N ASP A 770 -23.01 -19.02 82.63
CA ASP A 770 -22.63 -20.44 82.62
C ASP A 770 -22.47 -21.07 81.21
N ASP A 771 -22.92 -20.43 80.11
CA ASP A 771 -22.79 -20.99 78.75
C ASP A 771 -22.49 -19.93 77.65
N ASP A 772 -21.20 -19.83 77.30
CA ASP A 772 -20.64 -19.02 76.21
C ASP A 772 -21.30 -19.27 74.83
N SER A 773 -21.86 -20.47 74.58
CA SER A 773 -22.53 -20.79 73.32
C SER A 773 -23.94 -20.18 73.23
N VAL A 774 -24.66 -20.08 74.36
CA VAL A 774 -25.96 -19.41 74.45
C VAL A 774 -25.78 -17.90 74.36
N LEU A 775 -24.78 -17.35 75.08
CA LEU A 775 -24.36 -15.95 75.04
C LEU A 775 -24.13 -15.46 73.60
N LYS A 776 -23.28 -16.17 72.84
CA LYS A 776 -22.97 -15.82 71.44
C LYS A 776 -24.17 -15.95 70.51
N LEU A 777 -25.05 -16.93 70.76
CA LEU A 777 -26.26 -17.11 69.95
C LEU A 777 -27.28 -15.97 70.15
N GLU A 778 -27.44 -15.45 71.38
CA GLU A 778 -28.35 -14.33 71.61
C GLU A 778 -27.78 -13.01 71.08
N LEU A 779 -26.48 -12.75 71.29
CA LEU A 779 -25.80 -11.59 70.71
C LEU A 779 -25.87 -11.61 69.16
N ALA A 780 -25.78 -12.79 68.53
CA ALA A 780 -25.95 -12.94 67.08
C ALA A 780 -27.38 -12.63 66.61
N LYS A 781 -28.42 -13.01 67.38
CA LYS A 781 -29.81 -12.58 67.10
C LYS A 781 -29.97 -11.07 67.24
N ARG A 782 -29.39 -10.48 68.30
CA ARG A 782 -29.43 -9.03 68.57
C ARG A 782 -28.80 -8.24 67.41
N PHE A 783 -27.65 -8.69 66.91
CA PHE A 783 -26.95 -8.13 65.75
C PHE A 783 -27.77 -8.21 64.44
N ILE A 784 -28.35 -9.38 64.12
CA ILE A 784 -29.24 -9.52 62.94
C ILE A 784 -30.53 -8.70 63.10
N ALA A 785 -31.09 -8.61 64.30
CA ALA A 785 -32.26 -7.78 64.57
C ALA A 785 -31.95 -6.28 64.39
N ALA A 786 -30.78 -5.81 64.83
CA ALA A 786 -30.31 -4.45 64.60
C ALA A 786 -30.17 -4.14 63.10
N ALA A 787 -29.54 -5.07 62.35
CA ALA A 787 -29.42 -4.98 60.90
C ALA A 787 -30.78 -4.84 60.20
N SER A 788 -31.81 -5.55 60.69
CA SER A 788 -33.18 -5.49 60.14
C SER A 788 -33.90 -4.16 60.39
N ARG A 789 -33.57 -3.47 61.48
CA ARG A 789 -34.13 -2.16 61.87
C ARG A 789 -33.38 -0.97 61.25
N GLY A 790 -32.17 -1.18 60.74
CA GLY A 790 -31.25 -0.10 60.37
C GLY A 790 -30.59 0.57 61.59
N ASP A 791 -30.46 -0.17 62.69
CA ASP A 791 -30.02 0.35 63.99
C ASP A 791 -28.48 0.34 64.10
N LEU A 792 -27.85 1.40 63.58
CA LEU A 792 -26.39 1.48 63.46
C LEU A 792 -25.67 1.43 64.83
N LYS A 793 -26.24 2.10 65.84
CA LYS A 793 -25.66 2.11 67.19
C LYS A 793 -25.69 0.71 67.81
N GLU A 794 -26.78 -0.03 67.66
CA GLU A 794 -26.88 -1.41 68.14
C GLU A 794 -25.94 -2.37 67.36
N LEU A 795 -25.71 -2.14 66.05
CA LEU A 795 -24.68 -2.87 65.31
C LEU A 795 -23.27 -2.59 65.85
N MET A 796 -22.91 -1.32 66.07
CA MET A 796 -21.64 -0.91 66.67
C MET A 796 -21.46 -1.53 68.07
N TRP A 797 -22.52 -1.54 68.88
CA TRP A 797 -22.55 -2.10 70.23
C TRP A 797 -22.31 -3.63 70.23
N CYS A 798 -22.90 -4.36 69.28
CA CYS A 798 -22.65 -5.80 69.11
C CYS A 798 -21.20 -6.08 68.66
N LEU A 799 -20.62 -5.27 67.77
CA LEU A 799 -19.21 -5.38 67.38
C LEU A 799 -18.26 -5.04 68.54
N ALA A 800 -18.63 -4.06 69.38
CA ALA A 800 -17.91 -3.75 70.62
C ALA A 800 -17.98 -4.88 71.66
N HIS A 801 -18.91 -5.84 71.52
CA HIS A 801 -18.97 -7.08 72.29
C HIS A 801 -18.32 -8.28 71.58
N GLY A 802 -17.49 -8.05 70.56
CA GLY A 802 -16.72 -9.09 69.87
C GLY A 802 -17.53 -9.97 68.93
N MET A 803 -18.70 -9.53 68.46
CA MET A 803 -19.46 -10.24 67.44
C MET A 803 -18.71 -10.25 66.10
N ASP A 804 -18.67 -11.42 65.44
CA ASP A 804 -18.19 -11.52 64.06
C ASP A 804 -19.16 -10.80 63.13
N VAL A 805 -18.67 -9.80 62.40
CA VAL A 805 -19.41 -9.06 61.36
C VAL A 805 -19.99 -9.98 60.27
N ASN A 806 -19.39 -11.16 60.08
CA ASN A 806 -19.80 -12.20 59.13
C ASN A 806 -20.67 -13.30 59.75
N VAL A 807 -21.10 -13.16 61.02
CA VAL A 807 -22.00 -14.12 61.68
C VAL A 807 -23.25 -14.36 60.84
N ARG A 808 -23.68 -15.62 60.81
CA ARG A 808 -24.91 -16.06 60.13
C ARG A 808 -25.88 -16.56 61.18
N ALA A 809 -27.07 -15.97 61.24
CA ALA A 809 -28.11 -16.38 62.19
C ALA A 809 -29.50 -16.39 61.55
N GLY A 810 -30.49 -16.87 62.31
CA GLY A 810 -31.86 -17.07 61.81
C GLY A 810 -32.00 -18.24 60.84
N GLU A 811 -33.25 -18.54 60.47
CA GLU A 811 -33.57 -19.75 59.68
C GLU A 811 -32.96 -19.77 58.28
N GLN A 812 -32.62 -18.62 57.70
CA GLN A 812 -32.10 -18.49 56.33
C GLN A 812 -30.56 -18.42 56.24
N ASN A 813 -29.84 -18.48 57.38
CA ASN A 813 -28.36 -18.38 57.42
C ASN A 813 -27.81 -17.09 56.79
N GLU A 814 -28.58 -15.99 56.93
CA GLU A 814 -28.26 -14.65 56.42
C GLU A 814 -27.26 -13.95 57.34
N THR A 815 -26.40 -13.09 56.77
CA THR A 815 -25.52 -12.20 57.55
C THR A 815 -26.18 -10.84 57.75
N ALA A 816 -25.68 -10.04 58.70
CA ALA A 816 -26.17 -8.67 58.94
C ALA A 816 -26.24 -7.84 57.64
N LEU A 817 -25.25 -7.99 56.76
CA LEU A 817 -25.21 -7.26 55.49
C LEU A 817 -26.33 -7.66 54.52
N HIS A 818 -26.73 -8.94 54.47
CA HIS A 818 -27.90 -9.35 53.65
C HIS A 818 -29.18 -8.69 54.17
N VAL A 819 -29.33 -8.65 55.50
CA VAL A 819 -30.54 -8.17 56.15
C VAL A 819 -30.65 -6.65 56.02
N SER A 820 -29.60 -5.89 56.34
CA SER A 820 -29.56 -4.44 56.11
C SER A 820 -29.76 -4.06 54.65
N ALA A 821 -29.17 -4.81 53.71
CA ALA A 821 -29.38 -4.63 52.29
C ALA A 821 -30.85 -4.83 51.89
N SER A 822 -31.50 -5.87 52.41
CA SER A 822 -32.92 -6.16 52.14
C SER A 822 -33.91 -5.21 52.83
N SER A 823 -33.52 -4.60 53.95
CA SER A 823 -34.31 -3.57 54.66
C SER A 823 -34.12 -2.14 54.12
N GLY A 824 -33.12 -1.91 53.25
CA GLY A 824 -32.81 -0.58 52.72
C GLY A 824 -31.91 0.29 53.61
N ALA A 825 -31.27 -0.31 54.63
CA ALA A 825 -30.43 0.41 55.60
C ALA A 825 -29.02 0.67 55.05
N ALA A 826 -28.89 1.71 54.21
CA ALA A 826 -27.64 2.06 53.53
C ALA A 826 -26.47 2.29 54.50
N SER A 827 -26.66 3.14 55.52
CA SER A 827 -25.64 3.46 56.54
C SER A 827 -25.11 2.21 57.25
N CYS A 828 -26.00 1.26 57.56
CA CYS A 828 -25.64 -0.04 58.13
C CYS A 828 -24.85 -0.91 57.14
N CYS A 829 -25.22 -0.92 55.85
CA CYS A 829 -24.47 -1.66 54.83
C CYS A 829 -23.03 -1.16 54.72
N ASP A 830 -22.85 0.16 54.65
CA ASP A 830 -21.53 0.76 54.50
C ASP A 830 -20.67 0.57 55.76
N TYR A 831 -21.23 0.75 56.96
CA TYR A 831 -20.54 0.48 58.22
C TYR A 831 -20.14 -0.99 58.40
N LEU A 832 -21.00 -1.93 58.01
CA LEU A 832 -20.69 -3.36 58.04
C LEU A 832 -19.53 -3.70 57.08
N VAL A 833 -19.52 -3.15 55.86
CA VAL A 833 -18.40 -3.33 54.91
C VAL A 833 -17.11 -2.69 55.44
N LEU A 834 -17.18 -1.51 56.05
CA LEU A 834 -16.02 -0.87 56.70
C LEU A 834 -15.43 -1.73 57.83
N ASN A 835 -16.26 -2.52 58.52
CA ASN A 835 -15.83 -3.49 59.53
C ASN A 835 -15.52 -4.90 58.99
N GLY A 836 -15.60 -5.14 57.68
CA GLY A 836 -15.17 -6.39 57.04
C GLY A 836 -16.29 -7.41 56.76
N ALA A 837 -17.54 -6.96 56.65
CA ALA A 837 -18.61 -7.81 56.12
C ALA A 837 -18.32 -8.23 54.68
N SER A 838 -18.28 -9.54 54.44
CA SER A 838 -17.91 -10.12 53.16
C SER A 838 -19.02 -9.98 52.13
N LEU A 839 -18.67 -9.42 50.96
CA LEU A 839 -19.55 -9.26 49.81
C LEU A 839 -19.83 -10.57 49.06
N THR A 840 -19.17 -11.69 49.44
CA THR A 840 -19.19 -12.97 48.70
C THR A 840 -19.86 -14.14 49.45
N LEU A 841 -20.23 -13.96 50.72
CA LEU A 841 -21.00 -14.95 51.46
C LEU A 841 -22.44 -15.00 50.94
N THR A 842 -22.99 -16.20 50.74
CA THR A 842 -24.39 -16.40 50.30
C THR A 842 -25.30 -16.90 51.41
N ASP A 843 -26.60 -16.56 51.36
CA ASP A 843 -27.65 -17.13 52.22
C ASP A 843 -28.05 -18.58 51.83
N LYS A 844 -29.00 -19.21 52.55
CA LYS A 844 -29.55 -20.55 52.17
C LYS A 844 -30.23 -20.59 50.79
N ARG A 845 -30.55 -19.44 50.20
CA ARG A 845 -31.22 -19.32 48.90
C ARG A 845 -30.21 -19.07 47.77
N GLY A 846 -28.91 -18.98 48.07
CA GLY A 846 -27.85 -18.67 47.12
C GLY A 846 -27.77 -17.20 46.71
N ARG A 847 -28.47 -16.29 47.40
CA ARG A 847 -28.37 -14.83 47.17
C ARG A 847 -27.06 -14.31 47.76
N LEU A 848 -26.44 -13.36 47.07
CA LEU A 848 -25.40 -12.49 47.63
C LEU A 848 -26.03 -11.24 48.29
N PRO A 849 -25.28 -10.42 49.04
CA PRO A 849 -25.82 -9.23 49.70
C PRO A 849 -26.45 -8.22 48.72
N TYR A 850 -25.89 -8.03 47.52
CA TYR A 850 -26.52 -7.17 46.50
C TYR A 850 -27.81 -7.79 45.93
N ASP A 851 -27.94 -9.12 45.88
CA ASP A 851 -29.19 -9.79 45.50
C ASP A 851 -30.25 -9.68 46.60
N ALA A 852 -29.84 -9.54 47.87
CA ALA A 852 -30.74 -9.19 48.97
C ALA A 852 -31.26 -7.75 48.84
N ALA A 853 -30.42 -6.77 48.52
CA ALA A 853 -30.85 -5.41 48.16
C ALA A 853 -31.80 -5.39 46.96
N LYS A 854 -31.47 -6.12 45.89
CA LYS A 854 -32.32 -6.29 44.71
C LYS A 854 -33.68 -6.92 45.05
N ALA A 855 -33.72 -7.87 45.99
CA ALA A 855 -34.97 -8.49 46.45
C ALA A 855 -35.82 -7.56 47.35
N GLY A 856 -35.20 -6.62 48.08
CA GLY A 856 -35.89 -5.56 48.81
C GLY A 856 -36.33 -4.37 47.93
N GLY A 857 -35.80 -4.27 46.70
CA GLY A 857 -36.07 -3.16 45.76
C GLY A 857 -35.07 -1.99 45.83
N PHE A 858 -34.00 -2.11 46.64
CA PHE A 858 -33.03 -1.05 46.90
C PHE A 858 -31.89 -1.05 45.87
N GLU A 859 -32.21 -0.67 44.64
CA GLU A 859 -31.30 -0.69 43.48
C GLU A 859 -30.01 0.13 43.72
N ASN A 860 -30.08 1.26 44.44
CA ASN A 860 -28.90 2.07 44.78
C ASN A 860 -27.91 1.27 45.66
N ILE A 861 -28.38 0.63 46.74
CA ILE A 861 -27.54 -0.16 47.66
C ILE A 861 -26.92 -1.35 46.90
N LYS A 862 -27.70 -2.01 46.05
CA LYS A 862 -27.21 -3.07 45.15
C LYS A 862 -26.07 -2.57 44.26
N LEU A 863 -26.20 -1.40 43.62
CA LEU A 863 -25.14 -0.83 42.78
C LEU A 863 -23.88 -0.52 43.58
N THR A 864 -24.00 0.11 44.75
CA THR A 864 -22.86 0.38 45.66
C THR A 864 -22.16 -0.91 46.09
N LEU A 865 -22.90 -1.96 46.48
CA LEU A 865 -22.32 -3.25 46.86
C LEU A 865 -21.67 -3.97 45.67
N MET A 866 -22.24 -3.88 44.46
CA MET A 866 -21.61 -4.43 43.25
C MET A 866 -20.30 -3.72 42.88
N GLN A 867 -20.23 -2.39 43.06
CA GLN A 867 -19.00 -1.61 42.85
C GLN A 867 -17.92 -1.94 43.90
N LYS A 868 -18.30 -2.06 45.18
CA LYS A 868 -17.37 -2.44 46.25
C LYS A 868 -16.82 -3.87 46.02
N MET A 869 -17.65 -4.80 45.53
CA MET A 869 -17.24 -6.18 45.21
C MET A 869 -16.25 -6.27 44.03
N SER A 870 -16.40 -5.45 42.98
CA SER A 870 -15.45 -5.47 41.85
C SER A 870 -14.09 -4.85 42.23
N LEU A 871 -14.08 -3.87 43.14
CA LEU A 871 -12.84 -3.31 43.71
C LEU A 871 -12.10 -4.33 44.58
N GLU A 872 -12.79 -5.10 45.42
CA GLU A 872 -12.17 -6.20 46.20
C GLU A 872 -11.53 -7.26 45.30
N GLN A 873 -12.21 -7.63 44.20
CA GLN A 873 -11.68 -8.60 43.23
C GLN A 873 -10.41 -8.09 42.54
N TYR A 874 -10.38 -6.81 42.14
CA TYR A 874 -9.21 -6.18 41.50
C TYR A 874 -8.01 -5.98 42.46
N GLN A 875 -8.26 -5.84 43.77
CA GLN A 875 -7.20 -5.76 44.78
C GLN A 875 -6.67 -7.14 45.21
N SER A 876 -7.33 -8.22 44.80
CA SER A 876 -6.98 -9.61 45.13
C SER A 876 -6.24 -10.36 44.01
N SER A 877 -5.88 -9.66 42.92
CA SER A 877 -5.30 -10.21 41.69
C SER A 877 -3.97 -9.55 41.31
#